data_AF-A0A814KR45-F1
#
_entry.id   AF-A0A814KR45-F1
#
_cell.length_a   1.000
_cell.length_b   1.000
_cell.length_c   1.000
_cell.angle_alpha   90.00
_cell.angle_beta   90.00
_cell.angle_gamma   90.00
#
_symmetry.space_group_name_H-M   'P 1'
#
loop_
_entity.id
_entity.type
_entity.pdbx_description
1 polymer ?
#
loop_
_entity_poly.entity_id
_entity_poly.type
_entity_poly.pdbx_seq_one_letter_code
_entity_poly.pdbx_strand_id
1 'polypeptide(L)'
;MSGTIVEDSLRHSPSTVSAISTTSRTFTNSRTFLSSTSVPLETDTISVHDDAPTDIWLSDFESKLLNNAVYDEFDSIPLARINSSIQDGRLGENTRRNRYADVIPYDDTRVRLIPTKENLHGYINASHVKIRVENTIYSYIAAESPLPLTVYDFWRMISGSNVHVIVMLIGNDPQLCANYFPKSKNEKCRTDEFEIELISEQNRQDFHIRHLRMKLLNGQRTRTIVHLQYTAWDEAQIPLDTSSFINFVNVANSFRRHYGETNPCLVHCTAGIGRTGIFILMHVMIQCITFNKKVSVASVLKVMREHHKTMVGLPNESSTFCFDRDELSKADFNVDAFVVKYKREVGLEKLRDDLDLFLRVLQSNMVDLINRDFADFLNLSTNLVGFDKSITTLKNPLTAMKVDILKINEILSAQRKQIEEKVREQEAIRKRRQVVQSIIDVQKSVQQLNELDDAINLSKIEISEMIERAVVQFSFISIQLDKCGENEPVVESLKTTIDNLRRVFEKRLTTAFIDAYCQPNMSLLADSLKGLASISLQTVAEQTFANEIVRPYMDKNIRNLLLQTSDISSAFTRTLDFIHTECKAMLYVVERINRECGSHFDFVINSIIPQLTRCLEESCQDLFYAGDPDVFHKRYSSWLCFISDLELSKTSKQSLKNSQVYQDFSSRWDIIVYYQIRFLEISNAIENILLNQPFGLHEDSSALYKTLITSTIFQSIERCWQTTYFLEPLAHQFWKLTLQCLVRFRIWIEAFDVKTPDMKFLLNLYIDLKVFSQETQAFFHKTILSERLTSITSLSPNITTELTSVFNEALSALTNKCRLNLKNMVVQQLIQRCNDTLQSVQDIPRMYRKTNREAPTKPSNCIATTFRHLQVFANDYSGTLLTTEECQEFLTTVLEEITKHYYDLCSEILSSVKKMEENIQRLRRVRESSKALSTMSQSMTASSSAALTDDNKIRMQIQNDVSAFSSELDKFHVEVEASKKLAVLNDESRLQI
;
A
#
# COMPACT_ATOMS: atom_id res chain seq x y z
N MET A 1 -0.07 57.38 -7.25
CA MET A 1 1.32 57.92 -7.31
C MET A 1 1.69 58.39 -5.90
N SER A 2 2.98 58.31 -5.55
CA SER A 2 3.68 59.07 -4.46
C SER A 2 2.95 59.33 -3.12
N GLY A 3 3.44 58.86 -1.96
CA GLY A 3 4.61 58.02 -1.70
C GLY A 3 5.06 57.98 -0.23
N THR A 4 5.76 56.90 0.14
CA THR A 4 6.96 56.81 1.01
C THR A 4 7.24 57.86 2.11
N ILE A 5 7.49 57.37 3.35
CA ILE A 5 8.75 57.51 4.15
C ILE A 5 8.49 57.04 5.61
N VAL A 6 9.40 56.40 6.38
CA VAL A 6 10.49 55.43 6.11
C VAL A 6 10.91 54.76 7.45
N GLU A 7 11.66 53.65 7.40
CA GLU A 7 12.20 52.84 8.52
C GLU A 7 13.41 53.53 9.25
N ASP A 8 13.91 53.15 10.44
CA ASP A 8 13.73 52.01 11.38
C ASP A 8 13.79 52.59 12.86
N SER A 9 14.35 52.09 13.99
CA SER A 9 15.17 50.92 14.37
C SER A 9 15.25 50.62 15.89
N LEU A 10 15.81 49.44 16.21
CA LEU A 10 16.63 49.07 17.40
C LEU A 10 16.05 49.13 18.85
N ARG A 11 15.78 47.92 19.38
CA ARG A 11 16.25 47.30 20.66
C ARG A 11 16.79 48.26 21.76
N HIS A 12 16.39 48.19 23.02
CA HIS A 12 16.50 47.03 23.92
C HIS A 12 15.62 47.15 25.21
N SER A 13 15.33 46.01 25.86
CA SER A 13 14.80 45.92 27.24
C SER A 13 15.90 46.10 28.31
N PRO A 14 15.58 46.54 29.57
CA PRO A 14 15.19 45.55 30.60
C PRO A 14 14.24 46.03 31.74
N SER A 15 13.24 45.18 32.04
CA SER A 15 12.68 44.76 33.37
C SER A 15 12.55 45.67 34.63
N THR A 16 11.39 45.51 35.31
CA THR A 16 11.10 45.69 36.77
C THR A 16 11.12 47.13 37.35
N VAL A 17 10.46 47.50 38.48
CA VAL A 17 9.95 46.79 39.69
C VAL A 17 8.54 47.30 40.13
N SER A 18 7.86 46.49 40.97
CA SER A 18 6.53 46.57 41.67
C SER A 18 5.83 47.91 42.03
N ALA A 19 4.51 47.79 42.31
CA ALA A 19 3.78 48.50 43.38
C ALA A 19 2.75 47.56 44.06
N ILE A 20 2.38 47.78 45.34
CA ILE A 20 1.61 46.83 46.17
C ILE A 20 0.51 47.50 47.04
N SER A 21 -0.73 46.97 46.99
CA SER A 21 -1.87 47.18 47.95
C SER A 21 -2.43 48.62 48.07
N THR A 22 -3.61 48.95 48.65
CA THR A 22 -4.77 48.22 49.26
C THR A 22 -6.06 49.05 48.91
N THR A 23 -7.33 48.88 49.35
CA THR A 23 -7.97 48.17 50.49
C THR A 23 -9.41 47.68 50.18
N SER A 24 -9.61 46.36 50.26
CA SER A 24 -10.75 45.59 50.83
C SER A 24 -12.16 46.21 51.05
N ARG A 25 -13.21 45.58 50.50
CA ARG A 25 -14.19 44.73 51.26
C ARG A 25 -15.45 44.32 50.45
N THR A 26 -15.65 43.01 50.29
CA THR A 26 -16.96 42.30 50.41
C THR A 26 -16.69 40.82 50.68
N PHE A 27 -17.63 40.10 51.30
CA PHE A 27 -17.37 38.79 51.89
C PHE A 27 -17.69 37.59 50.98
N THR A 28 -16.86 36.57 51.15
CA THR A 28 -16.91 35.18 50.70
C THR A 28 -18.29 34.49 50.76
N ASN A 29 -18.57 33.61 49.79
CA ASN A 29 -18.36 32.17 50.03
C ASN A 29 -18.25 31.34 48.74
N SER A 30 -17.63 30.17 48.85
CA SER A 30 -17.06 29.43 47.71
C SER A 30 -17.31 27.92 47.77
N ARG A 31 -17.32 27.28 46.58
CA ARG A 31 -16.77 25.94 46.33
C ARG A 31 -16.79 25.62 44.83
N THR A 32 -15.70 25.96 44.15
CA THR A 32 -15.40 25.46 42.80
C THR A 32 -14.82 24.04 42.89
N PHE A 33 -15.27 23.14 42.02
CA PHE A 33 -14.62 21.85 41.84
C PHE A 33 -13.43 21.99 40.87
N LEU A 34 -12.30 21.39 41.24
CA LEU A 34 -11.06 21.43 40.47
C LEU A 34 -11.12 20.46 39.28
N SER A 35 -10.96 20.96 38.07
CA SER A 35 -10.66 20.14 36.89
C SER A 35 -9.17 19.80 36.86
N SER A 36 -8.82 18.53 37.07
CA SER A 36 -7.43 18.06 37.00
C SER A 36 -6.93 18.05 35.56
N THR A 37 -6.00 18.94 35.22
CA THR A 37 -5.25 18.90 33.96
C THR A 37 -4.28 17.72 33.95
N SER A 38 -4.60 16.67 33.20
CA SER A 38 -3.63 15.65 32.81
C SER A 38 -2.62 16.24 31.84
N VAL A 39 -1.32 16.07 32.10
CA VAL A 39 -0.26 16.34 31.12
C VAL A 39 -0.46 15.43 29.89
N PRO A 40 -0.33 15.91 28.64
CA PRO A 40 -0.37 15.05 27.46
C PRO A 40 0.80 14.05 27.48
N LEU A 41 0.53 12.81 27.09
CA LEU A 41 1.60 11.89 26.68
C LEU A 41 2.05 12.28 25.27
N GLU A 42 3.36 12.41 25.05
CA GLU A 42 3.93 12.86 23.76
C GLU A 42 3.86 11.78 22.65
N THR A 43 3.06 10.72 22.85
CA THR A 43 2.92 9.56 21.96
C THR A 43 1.55 9.45 21.26
N ASP A 44 0.62 10.39 21.49
CA ASP A 44 -0.77 10.35 20.96
C ASP A 44 -0.88 10.49 19.41
N THR A 45 0.22 10.61 18.68
CA THR A 45 0.27 10.71 17.22
C THR A 45 0.49 9.35 16.55
N ILE A 46 -0.49 8.90 15.76
CA ILE A 46 -0.22 7.92 14.70
C ILE A 46 0.86 8.52 13.77
N SER A 47 1.91 7.75 13.48
CA SER A 47 2.87 8.07 12.42
C SER A 47 2.20 7.89 11.06
N VAL A 48 1.52 8.94 10.58
CA VAL A 48 0.94 9.00 9.25
C VAL A 48 2.09 8.97 8.23
N HIS A 49 2.14 7.91 7.43
CA HIS A 49 2.91 7.91 6.19
C HIS A 49 2.12 8.64 5.10
N ASP A 50 2.82 9.17 4.09
CA ASP A 50 2.31 10.12 3.10
C ASP A 50 1.02 9.66 2.39
N ASP A 51 0.29 10.65 1.84
CA ASP A 51 -1.05 10.51 1.25
C ASP A 51 -1.07 9.56 0.03
N ALA A 52 -1.14 8.25 0.29
CA ALA A 52 -1.17 7.20 -0.73
C ALA A 52 -2.62 6.82 -1.13
N PRO A 53 -2.92 6.60 -2.43
CA PRO A 53 -4.22 6.13 -2.89
C PRO A 53 -4.68 4.82 -2.22
N THR A 54 -5.98 4.73 -1.93
CA THR A 54 -6.62 3.56 -1.28
C THR A 54 -6.31 2.23 -1.96
N ASP A 55 -6.18 2.19 -3.29
CA ASP A 55 -5.97 0.94 -4.05
C ASP A 55 -4.63 0.25 -3.72
N ILE A 56 -3.58 1.05 -3.44
CA ILE A 56 -2.26 0.56 -3.02
C ILE A 56 -2.32 0.02 -1.58
N TRP A 57 -3.16 0.61 -0.73
CA TRP A 57 -3.41 0.14 0.63
C TRP A 57 -4.16 -1.21 0.63
N LEU A 58 -5.14 -1.39 -0.26
CA LEU A 58 -5.83 -2.67 -0.43
C LEU A 58 -4.88 -3.78 -0.92
N SER A 59 -4.04 -3.51 -1.93
CA SER A 59 -3.07 -4.47 -2.45
C SER A 59 -2.04 -4.94 -1.41
N ASP A 60 -1.52 -4.02 -0.58
CA ASP A 60 -0.63 -4.31 0.56
C ASP A 60 -1.32 -5.23 1.59
N PHE A 61 -2.59 -4.95 1.92
CA PHE A 61 -3.39 -5.78 2.83
C PHE A 61 -3.74 -7.16 2.26
N GLU A 62 -4.12 -7.26 0.99
CA GLU A 62 -4.39 -8.53 0.31
C GLU A 62 -3.12 -9.40 0.25
N SER A 63 -1.97 -8.79 -0.07
CA SER A 63 -0.67 -9.48 -0.06
C SER A 63 -0.31 -10.02 1.34
N LYS A 64 -0.51 -9.23 2.41
CA LYS A 64 -0.28 -9.69 3.79
C LYS A 64 -1.22 -10.82 4.21
N LEU A 65 -2.49 -10.76 3.81
CA LEU A 65 -3.49 -11.81 4.07
C LEU A 65 -3.12 -13.11 3.34
N LEU A 66 -2.75 -13.04 2.06
CA LEU A 66 -2.32 -14.18 1.25
C LEU A 66 -1.08 -14.89 1.80
N ASN A 67 -0.14 -14.12 2.36
CA ASN A 67 1.11 -14.64 2.90
C ASN A 67 1.07 -14.99 4.39
N ASN A 68 -0.10 -14.93 5.06
CA ASN A 68 -0.28 -15.10 6.52
C ASN A 68 0.53 -14.15 7.43
N ALA A 69 1.29 -13.19 6.88
CA ALA A 69 2.15 -12.26 7.63
C ALA A 69 1.41 -11.38 8.66
N VAL A 70 0.07 -11.34 8.60
CA VAL A 70 -0.79 -10.67 9.60
C VAL A 70 -0.66 -11.31 10.99
N TYR A 71 -0.38 -12.62 11.10
CA TYR A 71 -0.17 -13.28 12.39
C TYR A 71 1.17 -12.87 13.01
N ASP A 72 2.26 -12.93 12.23
CA ASP A 72 3.58 -12.46 12.67
C ASP A 72 3.56 -10.96 13.05
N GLU A 73 2.87 -10.14 12.25
CA GLU A 73 2.65 -8.72 12.55
C GLU A 73 1.87 -8.52 13.85
N PHE A 74 0.85 -9.33 14.14
CA PHE A 74 0.08 -9.25 15.39
C PHE A 74 0.88 -9.68 16.64
N ASP A 75 1.60 -10.80 16.56
CA ASP A 75 2.39 -11.36 17.67
C ASP A 75 3.62 -10.50 18.00
N SER A 76 4.14 -9.73 17.01
CA SER A 76 5.22 -8.76 17.24
C SER A 76 4.84 -7.57 18.13
N ILE A 77 3.54 -7.30 18.35
CA ILE A 77 3.06 -6.11 19.05
C ILE A 77 2.99 -6.36 20.56
N PRO A 78 3.76 -5.64 21.41
CA PRO A 78 3.75 -5.86 22.86
C PRO A 78 2.35 -5.79 23.48
N LEU A 79 1.99 -6.81 24.28
CA LEU A 79 0.70 -6.90 24.96
C LEU A 79 0.49 -5.79 26.02
N ALA A 80 1.56 -5.16 26.51
CA ALA A 80 1.52 -4.07 27.47
C ALA A 80 2.64 -3.05 27.24
N ARG A 81 2.41 -1.81 27.68
CA ARG A 81 3.36 -0.69 27.60
C ARG A 81 4.46 -0.84 28.65
N ILE A 82 5.71 -0.71 28.20
CA ILE A 82 6.91 -0.74 29.04
C ILE A 82 6.82 0.38 30.10
N ASN A 83 7.24 0.08 31.34
CA ASN A 83 7.22 0.99 32.50
C ASN A 83 5.82 1.52 32.91
N SER A 84 4.73 0.88 32.49
CA SER A 84 3.38 1.24 32.94
C SER A 84 3.06 0.78 34.36
N SER A 85 2.25 1.57 35.08
CA SER A 85 1.76 1.25 36.44
C SER A 85 0.30 0.80 36.41
N ILE A 86 -0.05 -0.16 37.27
CA ILE A 86 -1.40 -0.77 37.41
C ILE A 86 -1.76 -0.99 38.90
N GLN A 87 -1.27 -0.12 39.79
CA GLN A 87 -1.36 -0.28 41.24
C GLN A 87 -2.75 0.06 41.77
N ASP A 88 -3.42 1.11 41.27
CA ASP A 88 -4.74 1.53 41.76
C ASP A 88 -5.75 0.38 41.65
N GLY A 89 -5.73 -0.37 40.55
CA GLY A 89 -6.62 -1.53 40.33
C GLY A 89 -6.19 -2.82 41.02
N ARG A 90 -4.97 -2.87 41.59
CA ARG A 90 -4.45 -3.98 42.41
C ARG A 90 -4.62 -3.77 43.91
N LEU A 91 -5.02 -2.58 44.36
CA LEU A 91 -5.38 -2.32 45.76
C LEU A 91 -6.47 -3.30 46.22
N GLY A 92 -6.33 -3.86 47.43
CA GLY A 92 -7.18 -4.93 47.93
C GLY A 92 -8.69 -4.62 47.88
N GLU A 93 -9.07 -3.37 48.15
CA GLU A 93 -10.45 -2.88 48.05
C GLU A 93 -10.98 -2.86 46.60
N ASN A 94 -10.11 -2.56 45.63
CA ASN A 94 -10.45 -2.43 44.22
C ASN A 94 -10.43 -3.78 43.48
N THR A 95 -9.79 -4.83 44.00
CA THR A 95 -9.80 -6.17 43.38
C THR A 95 -11.22 -6.68 43.09
N ARG A 96 -12.18 -6.40 43.98
CA ARG A 96 -13.60 -6.78 43.85
C ARG A 96 -14.38 -5.95 42.82
N ARG A 97 -13.74 -4.96 42.20
CA ARG A 97 -14.28 -4.06 41.17
C ARG A 97 -13.77 -4.38 39.77
N ASN A 98 -13.00 -5.48 39.63
CA ASN A 98 -12.58 -6.10 38.38
C ASN A 98 -13.22 -7.49 38.26
N ARG A 99 -13.55 -7.91 37.04
CA ARG A 99 -14.00 -9.26 36.69
C ARG A 99 -12.83 -10.24 36.56
N TYR A 100 -11.68 -9.77 36.07
CA TYR A 100 -10.47 -10.57 35.84
C TYR A 100 -9.27 -9.92 36.55
N ALA A 101 -8.41 -10.75 37.17
CA ALA A 101 -7.26 -10.27 37.95
C ALA A 101 -6.07 -9.83 37.08
N ASP A 102 -5.99 -10.31 35.84
CA ASP A 102 -5.02 -9.91 34.83
C ASP A 102 -5.48 -8.66 34.06
N VAL A 103 -6.77 -8.49 33.79
CA VAL A 103 -7.32 -7.34 33.04
C VAL A 103 -7.59 -6.13 33.94
N ILE A 104 -6.57 -5.29 34.09
CA ILE A 104 -6.53 -4.08 34.94
C ILE A 104 -5.98 -2.90 34.12
N PRO A 105 -6.60 -1.70 34.13
CA PRO A 105 -6.19 -0.54 33.33
C PRO A 105 -4.92 0.11 33.91
N TYR A 106 -4.21 0.91 33.10
CA TYR A 106 -3.05 1.67 33.59
C TYR A 106 -3.48 2.83 34.48
N ASP A 107 -2.70 3.13 35.52
CA ASP A 107 -3.05 4.16 36.51
C ASP A 107 -3.14 5.57 35.90
N ASP A 108 -2.37 5.87 34.86
CA ASP A 108 -2.37 7.15 34.13
C ASP A 108 -3.55 7.28 33.15
N THR A 109 -4.00 6.18 32.54
CA THR A 109 -5.08 6.18 31.52
C THR A 109 -6.46 5.83 32.06
N ARG A 110 -6.55 5.24 33.27
CA ARG A 110 -7.83 4.81 33.85
C ARG A 110 -8.82 5.96 34.00
N VAL A 111 -10.11 5.66 33.89
CA VAL A 111 -11.15 6.61 34.27
C VAL A 111 -11.11 6.82 35.80
N ARG A 112 -11.16 8.09 36.22
CA ARG A 112 -11.11 8.49 37.62
C ARG A 112 -12.46 9.07 38.04
N LEU A 113 -13.16 8.37 38.94
CA LEU A 113 -14.43 8.82 39.51
C LEU A 113 -14.18 9.70 40.74
N ILE A 114 -15.16 10.54 41.08
CA ILE A 114 -15.17 11.24 42.37
C ILE A 114 -15.36 10.17 43.47
N PRO A 115 -14.49 10.09 44.50
CA PRO A 115 -14.62 9.11 45.56
C PRO A 115 -15.97 9.14 46.30
N THR A 116 -16.39 7.98 46.79
CA THR A 116 -17.57 7.82 47.67
C THR A 116 -17.20 6.97 48.88
N LYS A 117 -18.12 6.82 49.85
CA LYS A 117 -17.91 5.94 51.02
C LYS A 117 -17.64 4.47 50.65
N GLU A 118 -18.13 4.04 49.49
CA GLU A 118 -18.03 2.65 48.99
C GLU A 118 -16.96 2.51 47.89
N ASN A 119 -16.44 3.62 47.39
CA ASN A 119 -15.42 3.70 46.34
C ASN A 119 -14.39 4.78 46.71
N LEU A 120 -13.59 4.52 47.75
CA LEU A 120 -12.66 5.47 48.35
C LEU A 120 -11.57 5.95 47.37
N HIS A 121 -11.23 5.12 46.38
CA HIS A 121 -10.19 5.40 45.38
C HIS A 121 -10.73 5.95 44.04
N GLY A 122 -12.05 6.14 43.92
CA GLY A 122 -12.68 6.58 42.67
C GLY A 122 -12.35 5.66 41.50
N TYR A 123 -12.39 4.35 41.73
CA TYR A 123 -11.92 3.31 40.82
C TYR A 123 -13.07 2.63 40.06
N ILE A 124 -12.82 2.36 38.79
CA ILE A 124 -13.65 1.55 37.89
C ILE A 124 -12.73 0.92 36.84
N ASN A 125 -13.01 -0.31 36.40
CA ASN A 125 -12.24 -0.98 35.36
C ASN A 125 -12.58 -0.42 33.97
N ALA A 126 -11.94 0.70 33.62
CA ALA A 126 -12.01 1.33 32.31
C ALA A 126 -10.81 2.27 32.08
N SER A 127 -10.34 2.38 30.83
CA SER A 127 -9.39 3.43 30.40
C SER A 127 -10.00 4.38 29.38
N HIS A 128 -9.55 5.63 29.42
CA HIS A 128 -9.61 6.50 28.26
C HIS A 128 -8.68 5.96 27.18
N VAL A 129 -9.20 5.84 25.95
CA VAL A 129 -8.40 5.56 24.74
C VAL A 129 -8.58 6.77 23.82
N LYS A 130 -7.48 7.43 23.45
CA LYS A 130 -7.50 8.56 22.51
C LYS A 130 -6.66 8.21 21.30
N ILE A 131 -7.19 8.48 20.11
CA ILE A 131 -6.50 8.16 18.86
C ILE A 131 -6.67 9.37 17.95
N ARG A 132 -5.55 10.00 17.58
CA ARG A 132 -5.55 11.13 16.64
C ARG A 132 -5.48 10.62 15.20
N VAL A 133 -6.43 11.07 14.38
CA VAL A 133 -6.39 10.93 12.92
C VAL A 133 -6.49 12.35 12.34
N GLU A 134 -5.47 12.78 11.61
CA GLU A 134 -5.34 14.15 11.09
C GLU A 134 -5.52 15.22 12.19
N ASN A 135 -6.59 16.03 12.10
CA ASN A 135 -6.94 17.07 13.07
C ASN A 135 -8.03 16.64 14.07
N THR A 136 -8.52 15.41 13.98
CA THR A 136 -9.60 14.89 14.84
C THR A 136 -9.03 13.92 15.88
N ILE A 137 -9.35 14.16 17.15
CA ILE A 137 -9.02 13.24 18.25
C ILE A 137 -10.26 12.40 18.56
N TYR A 138 -10.23 11.14 18.15
CA TYR A 138 -11.29 10.17 18.45
C TYR A 138 -11.13 9.68 19.89
N SER A 139 -12.04 10.11 20.75
CA SER A 139 -12.07 9.77 22.16
C SER A 139 -12.98 8.56 22.42
N TYR A 140 -12.52 7.61 23.22
CA TYR A 140 -13.25 6.43 23.64
C TYR A 140 -13.05 6.18 25.14
N ILE A 141 -13.96 5.42 25.74
CA ILE A 141 -13.77 4.75 27.02
C ILE A 141 -13.89 3.25 26.75
N ALA A 142 -12.76 2.54 26.82
CA ALA A 142 -12.75 1.09 26.82
C ALA A 142 -13.04 0.64 28.26
N ALA A 143 -14.17 -0.04 28.47
CA ALA A 143 -14.65 -0.42 29.80
C ALA A 143 -14.92 -1.93 29.92
N GLU A 144 -14.69 -2.47 31.10
CA GLU A 144 -15.22 -3.77 31.51
C GLU A 144 -16.76 -3.71 31.55
N SER A 145 -17.40 -4.85 31.25
CA SER A 145 -18.83 -5.03 31.51
C SER A 145 -19.16 -4.81 33.00
N PRO A 146 -20.22 -4.05 33.35
CA PRO A 146 -20.52 -3.79 34.75
C PRO A 146 -20.83 -5.08 35.52
N LEU A 147 -20.22 -5.20 36.68
CA LEU A 147 -20.54 -6.18 37.73
C LEU A 147 -21.74 -5.65 38.54
N PRO A 148 -22.49 -6.50 39.27
CA PRO A 148 -23.59 -6.03 40.12
C PRO A 148 -23.17 -4.94 41.12
N LEU A 149 -21.93 -4.99 41.62
CA LEU A 149 -21.32 -3.99 42.50
C LEU A 149 -20.94 -2.67 41.79
N THR A 150 -20.69 -2.69 40.48
CA THR A 150 -20.15 -1.54 39.72
C THR A 150 -21.17 -0.85 38.82
N VAL A 151 -22.43 -1.32 38.72
CA VAL A 151 -23.51 -0.67 37.93
C VAL A 151 -23.68 0.81 38.26
N TYR A 152 -23.62 1.19 39.54
CA TYR A 152 -23.72 2.59 39.96
C TYR A 152 -22.52 3.43 39.49
N ASP A 153 -21.30 2.97 39.75
CA ASP A 153 -20.07 3.63 39.29
C ASP A 153 -19.97 3.71 37.74
N PHE A 154 -20.54 2.75 37.01
CA PHE A 154 -20.66 2.76 35.55
C PHE A 154 -21.54 3.91 35.05
N TRP A 155 -22.68 4.19 35.71
CA TRP A 155 -23.49 5.37 35.41
C TRP A 155 -22.83 6.69 35.86
N ARG A 156 -22.06 6.69 36.96
CA ARG A 156 -21.24 7.84 37.37
C ARG A 156 -20.17 8.17 36.32
N MET A 157 -19.54 7.15 35.73
CA MET A 157 -18.61 7.29 34.60
C MET A 157 -19.29 7.91 33.36
N ILE A 158 -20.43 7.35 32.94
CA ILE A 158 -21.22 7.87 31.81
C ILE A 158 -21.60 9.33 32.03
N SER A 159 -22.05 9.67 33.23
CA SER A 159 -22.41 11.04 33.62
C SER A 159 -21.21 11.99 33.56
N GLY A 160 -20.15 11.69 34.31
CA GLY A 160 -18.97 12.55 34.49
C GLY A 160 -18.14 12.74 33.23
N SER A 161 -17.95 11.70 32.42
CA SER A 161 -17.17 11.77 31.16
C SER A 161 -17.97 12.26 29.95
N ASN A 162 -19.16 12.85 30.15
CA ASN A 162 -20.04 13.36 29.10
C ASN A 162 -20.40 12.37 27.97
N VAL A 163 -20.47 11.08 28.29
CA VAL A 163 -20.84 10.03 27.32
C VAL A 163 -22.27 10.23 26.85
N HIS A 164 -22.47 10.09 25.54
CA HIS A 164 -23.77 10.12 24.84
C HIS A 164 -24.05 8.86 24.01
N VAL A 165 -23.01 8.10 23.63
CA VAL A 165 -23.12 6.84 22.87
C VAL A 165 -22.42 5.73 23.65
N ILE A 166 -23.15 4.64 23.89
CA ILE A 166 -22.68 3.40 24.50
C ILE A 166 -22.75 2.29 23.44
N VAL A 167 -21.66 1.55 23.29
CA VAL A 167 -21.53 0.38 22.44
C VAL A 167 -21.30 -0.84 23.33
N MET A 168 -22.18 -1.83 23.19
CA MET A 168 -22.18 -3.10 23.93
C MET A 168 -21.98 -4.25 22.95
N LEU A 169 -20.95 -5.05 23.17
CA LEU A 169 -20.51 -6.12 22.26
C LEU A 169 -20.69 -7.50 22.91
N ILE A 170 -21.80 -7.69 23.62
CA ILE A 170 -22.15 -8.90 24.38
C ILE A 170 -23.63 -9.21 24.14
N GLY A 171 -23.97 -10.51 24.14
CA GLY A 171 -25.34 -10.98 24.28
C GLY A 171 -25.97 -10.60 25.63
N ASN A 172 -27.15 -11.17 25.91
CA ASN A 172 -27.96 -10.80 27.08
C ASN A 172 -27.67 -11.64 28.35
N ASP A 173 -26.50 -12.28 28.45
CA ASP A 173 -26.14 -13.14 29.59
C ASP A 173 -25.87 -12.32 30.87
N PRO A 174 -26.64 -12.55 31.96
CA PRO A 174 -26.43 -11.88 33.24
C PRO A 174 -25.09 -12.17 33.93
N GLN A 175 -24.45 -13.31 33.63
CA GLN A 175 -23.11 -13.66 34.15
C GLN A 175 -22.05 -12.77 33.49
N LEU A 176 -22.13 -12.60 32.17
CA LEU A 176 -21.18 -11.80 31.38
C LEU A 176 -21.39 -10.29 31.55
N CYS A 177 -22.60 -9.83 31.88
CA CYS A 177 -22.91 -8.41 32.09
C CYS A 177 -24.10 -8.21 33.05
N ALA A 178 -23.91 -7.44 34.13
CA ALA A 178 -25.02 -7.08 35.01
C ALA A 178 -26.05 -6.21 34.27
N ASN A 179 -27.33 -6.29 34.68
CA ASN A 179 -28.41 -5.54 34.04
C ASN A 179 -28.39 -4.05 34.42
N TYR A 180 -27.60 -3.25 33.70
CA TYR A 180 -27.41 -1.83 33.98
C TYR A 180 -28.43 -0.89 33.29
N PHE A 181 -29.36 -1.41 32.48
CA PHE A 181 -30.35 -0.64 31.74
C PHE A 181 -31.75 -1.31 31.79
N PRO A 182 -32.85 -0.54 31.69
CA PRO A 182 -34.20 -1.10 31.66
C PRO A 182 -34.46 -1.88 30.35
N LYS A 183 -35.00 -3.09 30.45
CA LYS A 183 -35.34 -3.98 29.33
C LYS A 183 -36.74 -3.72 28.76
N SER A 184 -37.56 -2.89 29.41
CA SER A 184 -38.86 -2.46 28.90
C SER A 184 -39.17 -1.00 29.26
N LYS A 185 -40.13 -0.37 28.57
CA LYS A 185 -40.57 1.02 28.87
C LYS A 185 -41.29 1.16 30.22
N ASN A 186 -41.77 0.05 30.78
CA ASN A 186 -42.45 0.03 32.08
C ASN A 186 -41.46 -0.19 33.25
N GLU A 187 -40.23 -0.58 32.93
CA GLU A 187 -39.14 -0.77 33.87
C GLU A 187 -38.27 0.50 33.96
N LYS A 188 -37.66 0.73 35.12
CA LYS A 188 -36.61 1.75 35.28
C LYS A 188 -35.42 1.15 36.01
N CYS A 189 -34.23 1.29 35.45
CA CYS A 189 -33.02 1.06 36.24
C CYS A 189 -32.80 2.29 37.13
N ARG A 190 -32.70 2.10 38.45
CA ARG A 190 -32.44 3.16 39.42
C ARG A 190 -31.18 2.83 40.22
N THR A 191 -30.42 3.88 40.49
CA THR A 191 -29.28 3.92 41.41
C THR A 191 -29.40 5.19 42.25
N ASP A 192 -28.59 5.36 43.28
CA ASP A 192 -28.70 6.46 44.25
C ASP A 192 -28.77 7.87 43.63
N GLU A 193 -28.02 8.10 42.54
CA GLU A 193 -27.99 9.38 41.84
C GLU A 193 -28.76 9.40 40.51
N PHE A 194 -29.10 8.23 39.92
CA PHE A 194 -29.60 8.15 38.54
C PHE A 194 -30.88 7.32 38.38
N GLU A 195 -31.84 7.86 37.61
CA GLU A 195 -32.97 7.13 37.04
C GLU A 195 -32.78 6.99 35.52
N ILE A 196 -32.81 5.76 35.01
CA ILE A 196 -32.68 5.42 33.59
C ILE A 196 -34.03 4.90 33.06
N GLU A 197 -34.55 5.54 32.01
CA GLU A 197 -35.80 5.17 31.32
C GLU A 197 -35.54 4.76 29.87
N LEU A 198 -36.23 3.73 29.36
CA LEU A 198 -36.24 3.40 27.93
C LEU A 198 -37.25 4.26 27.16
N ILE A 199 -36.78 5.20 26.34
CA ILE A 199 -37.64 6.06 25.50
C ILE A 199 -38.16 5.27 24.29
N SER A 200 -37.25 4.63 23.56
CA SER A 200 -37.52 3.85 22.35
C SER A 200 -36.44 2.80 22.14
N GLU A 201 -36.83 1.73 21.44
CA GLU A 201 -35.96 0.63 21.03
C GLU A 201 -36.25 0.32 19.56
N GLN A 202 -35.21 0.01 18.77
CA GLN A 202 -35.28 -0.51 17.42
C GLN A 202 -34.43 -1.79 17.37
N ASN A 203 -35.10 -2.94 17.39
CA ASN A 203 -34.43 -4.23 17.28
C ASN A 203 -34.29 -4.56 15.79
N ARG A 204 -33.06 -4.48 15.27
CA ARG A 204 -32.70 -5.06 13.97
C ARG A 204 -32.26 -6.51 14.19
N GLN A 205 -32.04 -7.23 13.09
CA GLN A 205 -31.65 -8.64 13.09
C GLN A 205 -30.38 -8.90 13.93
N ASP A 206 -29.33 -8.12 13.67
CA ASP A 206 -27.98 -8.41 14.18
C ASP A 206 -27.53 -7.45 15.30
N PHE A 207 -28.31 -6.38 15.54
CA PHE A 207 -28.06 -5.40 16.60
C PHE A 207 -29.31 -4.62 17.01
N HIS A 208 -29.28 -4.00 18.18
CA HIS A 208 -30.40 -3.27 18.77
C HIS A 208 -29.98 -1.83 19.12
N ILE A 209 -30.85 -0.86 18.81
CA ILE A 209 -30.65 0.57 19.08
C ILE A 209 -31.65 1.01 20.15
N ARG A 210 -31.18 1.49 21.30
CA ARG A 210 -32.03 2.00 22.39
C ARG A 210 -31.73 3.48 22.66
N HIS A 211 -32.77 4.29 22.74
CA HIS A 211 -32.66 5.65 23.29
C HIS A 211 -33.05 5.60 24.75
N LEU A 212 -32.07 5.78 25.63
CA LEU A 212 -32.25 5.83 27.08
C LEU A 212 -32.28 7.30 27.54
N ARG A 213 -33.09 7.61 28.55
CA ARG A 213 -33.04 8.89 29.28
C ARG A 213 -32.37 8.65 30.63
N MET A 214 -31.20 9.24 30.84
CA MET A 214 -30.58 9.35 32.16
C MET A 214 -31.07 10.65 32.81
N LYS A 215 -31.64 10.55 34.02
CA LYS A 215 -31.97 11.70 34.88
C LYS A 215 -31.09 11.67 36.12
N LEU A 216 -30.57 12.81 36.54
CA LEU A 216 -30.03 12.95 37.88
C LEU A 216 -31.19 13.11 38.88
N LEU A 217 -31.18 12.35 39.97
CA LEU A 217 -32.20 12.45 41.02
C LEU A 217 -32.02 13.71 41.89
N ASN A 218 -30.82 14.29 41.87
CA ASN A 218 -30.45 15.50 42.64
C ASN A 218 -30.53 16.82 41.83
N GLY A 219 -31.03 16.81 40.59
CA GLY A 219 -31.22 18.04 39.81
C GLY A 219 -31.92 17.83 38.46
N GLN A 220 -32.55 18.88 37.91
CA GLN A 220 -33.39 18.83 36.70
C GLN A 220 -32.65 18.54 35.37
N ARG A 221 -31.40 18.05 35.40
CA ARG A 221 -30.63 17.73 34.19
C ARG A 221 -30.93 16.30 33.74
N THR A 222 -31.40 16.18 32.50
CA THR A 222 -31.60 14.89 31.82
C THR A 222 -30.72 14.81 30.58
N ARG A 223 -30.07 13.68 30.33
CA ARG A 223 -29.28 13.41 29.11
C ARG A 223 -29.91 12.24 28.34
N THR A 224 -30.02 12.39 27.02
CA THR A 224 -30.33 11.26 26.14
C THR A 224 -29.04 10.50 25.84
N ILE A 225 -29.10 9.18 26.00
CA ILE A 225 -28.00 8.24 25.70
C ILE A 225 -28.49 7.31 24.59
N VAL A 226 -27.67 7.09 23.56
CA VAL A 226 -27.90 6.02 22.59
C VAL A 226 -27.10 4.80 23.01
N HIS A 227 -27.79 3.69 23.24
CA HIS A 227 -27.22 2.39 23.59
C HIS A 227 -27.35 1.46 22.38
N LEU A 228 -26.22 1.01 21.87
CA LEU A 228 -26.08 0.17 20.68
C LEU A 228 -25.55 -1.20 21.13
N GLN A 229 -26.36 -2.24 21.01
CA GLN A 229 -25.96 -3.60 21.36
C GLN A 229 -25.81 -4.43 20.08
N TYR A 230 -24.60 -4.92 19.78
CA TYR A 230 -24.41 -5.89 18.71
C TYR A 230 -24.72 -7.29 19.26
N THR A 231 -25.68 -7.99 18.66
CA THR A 231 -26.21 -9.26 19.14
C THR A 231 -25.73 -10.46 18.33
N ALA A 232 -25.28 -10.27 17.09
CA ALA A 232 -24.73 -11.33 16.23
C ALA A 232 -23.23 -11.62 16.48
N TRP A 233 -22.78 -11.63 17.74
CA TRP A 233 -21.42 -12.02 18.11
C TRP A 233 -21.45 -13.00 19.29
N ASP A 234 -21.46 -14.29 18.93
CA ASP A 234 -21.43 -15.41 19.85
C ASP A 234 -20.03 -15.59 20.47
N GLU A 235 -19.91 -16.21 21.65
CA GLU A 235 -18.64 -16.32 22.36
C GLU A 235 -17.64 -17.25 21.66
N ALA A 236 -18.12 -18.29 20.98
CA ALA A 236 -17.28 -19.27 20.30
C ALA A 236 -16.80 -18.86 18.89
N GLN A 237 -17.37 -17.81 18.26
CA GLN A 237 -17.16 -17.52 16.84
C GLN A 237 -17.03 -16.01 16.53
N ILE A 238 -16.16 -15.70 15.55
CA ILE A 238 -16.14 -14.40 14.87
C ILE A 238 -17.42 -14.26 14.03
N PRO A 239 -18.05 -13.07 13.92
CA PRO A 239 -19.26 -12.91 13.10
C PRO A 239 -19.02 -13.35 11.65
N LEU A 240 -19.76 -14.38 11.21
CA LEU A 240 -19.60 -15.02 9.90
C LEU A 240 -19.92 -14.08 8.72
N ASP A 241 -20.75 -13.05 8.95
CA ASP A 241 -20.88 -11.90 8.06
C ASP A 241 -20.22 -10.67 8.69
N THR A 242 -19.18 -10.16 8.03
CA THR A 242 -18.51 -8.92 8.40
C THR A 242 -19.31 -7.68 7.99
N SER A 243 -20.20 -7.79 7.00
CA SER A 243 -21.00 -6.68 6.45
C SER A 243 -21.91 -6.08 7.52
N SER A 244 -22.60 -6.91 8.31
CA SER A 244 -23.47 -6.45 9.38
C SER A 244 -22.71 -5.77 10.53
N PHE A 245 -21.49 -6.24 10.86
CA PHE A 245 -20.65 -5.56 11.85
C PHE A 245 -20.13 -4.20 11.33
N ILE A 246 -19.76 -4.09 10.05
CA ILE A 246 -19.40 -2.81 9.42
C ILE A 246 -20.60 -1.84 9.43
N ASN A 247 -21.81 -2.32 9.13
CA ASN A 247 -23.07 -1.56 9.23
C ASN A 247 -23.30 -1.05 10.66
N PHE A 248 -23.09 -1.90 11.67
CA PHE A 248 -23.16 -1.50 13.09
C PHE A 248 -22.15 -0.40 13.46
N VAL A 249 -20.88 -0.52 13.04
CA VAL A 249 -19.84 0.50 13.26
C VAL A 249 -20.22 1.84 12.59
N ASN A 250 -20.77 1.79 11.37
CA ASN A 250 -21.24 2.99 10.66
C ASN A 250 -22.45 3.66 11.33
N VAL A 251 -23.40 2.89 11.86
CA VAL A 251 -24.51 3.42 12.67
C VAL A 251 -23.98 4.07 13.96
N ALA A 252 -23.00 3.45 14.62
CA ALA A 252 -22.36 4.04 15.80
C ALA A 252 -21.64 5.36 15.49
N ASN A 253 -20.89 5.43 14.37
CA ASN A 253 -20.23 6.65 13.90
C ASN A 253 -21.25 7.78 13.62
N SER A 254 -22.38 7.45 12.98
CA SER A 254 -23.47 8.42 12.74
C SER A 254 -23.98 9.07 14.03
N PHE A 255 -24.24 8.27 15.07
CA PHE A 255 -24.65 8.80 16.38
C PHE A 255 -23.52 9.58 17.08
N ARG A 256 -22.25 9.15 16.97
CA ARG A 256 -21.10 9.91 17.50
C ARG A 256 -21.02 11.31 16.89
N ARG A 257 -21.11 11.42 15.56
CA ARG A 257 -21.09 12.71 14.85
C ARG A 257 -22.27 13.59 15.27
N HIS A 258 -23.47 13.04 15.42
CA HIS A 258 -24.66 13.77 15.88
C HIS A 258 -24.51 14.35 17.30
N TYR A 259 -23.91 13.61 18.24
CA TYR A 259 -23.67 14.07 19.61
C TYR A 259 -22.28 14.73 19.84
N GLY A 260 -21.56 15.07 18.76
CA GLY A 260 -20.22 15.65 18.80
C GLY A 260 -19.12 14.59 18.79
N GLU A 261 -18.37 14.52 17.68
CA GLU A 261 -17.42 13.45 17.35
C GLU A 261 -16.27 13.27 18.36
N THR A 262 -15.89 14.36 19.03
CA THR A 262 -14.86 14.42 20.09
C THR A 262 -15.35 13.98 21.48
N ASN A 263 -16.66 13.85 21.72
CA ASN A 263 -17.16 13.32 22.99
C ASN A 263 -16.78 11.83 23.13
N PRO A 264 -16.46 11.34 24.34
CA PRO A 264 -16.11 9.94 24.53
C PRO A 264 -17.28 9.00 24.21
N CYS A 265 -17.04 8.04 23.33
CA CYS A 265 -17.92 6.89 23.16
C CYS A 265 -17.49 5.77 24.11
N LEU A 266 -18.40 5.27 24.94
CA LEU A 266 -18.13 4.12 25.81
C LEU A 266 -18.30 2.85 24.99
N VAL A 267 -17.29 1.99 24.97
CA VAL A 267 -17.29 0.70 24.28
C VAL A 267 -16.95 -0.39 25.30
N HIS A 268 -17.82 -1.38 25.45
CA HIS A 268 -17.60 -2.49 26.38
C HIS A 268 -17.92 -3.87 25.80
N CYS A 269 -17.19 -4.84 26.30
CA CYS A 269 -17.43 -6.28 26.21
C CYS A 269 -17.10 -6.90 27.58
N THR A 270 -17.23 -8.22 27.74
CA THR A 270 -17.07 -8.92 29.02
C THR A 270 -15.85 -8.45 29.83
N ALA A 271 -14.68 -8.40 29.20
CA ALA A 271 -13.40 -7.94 29.77
C ALA A 271 -12.94 -6.54 29.31
N GLY A 272 -13.69 -5.85 28.46
CA GLY A 272 -13.30 -4.54 27.91
C GLY A 272 -12.13 -4.50 26.90
N ILE A 273 -11.46 -5.63 26.61
CA ILE A 273 -10.25 -5.66 25.76
C ILE A 273 -10.43 -6.22 24.34
N GLY A 274 -11.04 -7.40 24.19
CA GLY A 274 -11.08 -8.15 22.92
C GLY A 274 -11.98 -7.51 21.88
N ARG A 275 -13.30 -7.79 21.94
CA ARG A 275 -14.31 -7.22 21.04
C ARG A 275 -14.31 -5.68 21.07
N THR A 276 -14.14 -5.07 22.24
CA THR A 276 -13.97 -3.62 22.41
C THR A 276 -12.80 -3.09 21.57
N GLY A 277 -11.64 -3.76 21.62
CA GLY A 277 -10.49 -3.44 20.77
C GLY A 277 -10.85 -3.53 19.30
N ILE A 278 -11.48 -4.63 18.85
CA ILE A 278 -11.85 -4.82 17.44
C ILE A 278 -12.80 -3.72 16.95
N PHE A 279 -13.79 -3.31 17.75
CA PHE A 279 -14.68 -2.20 17.41
C PHE A 279 -13.93 -0.86 17.29
N ILE A 280 -13.06 -0.53 18.26
CA ILE A 280 -12.30 0.73 18.26
C ILE A 280 -11.33 0.76 17.07
N LEU A 281 -10.60 -0.33 16.83
CA LEU A 281 -9.71 -0.52 15.70
C LEU A 281 -10.46 -0.36 14.38
N MET A 282 -11.54 -1.12 14.16
CA MET A 282 -12.37 -1.05 12.95
C MET A 282 -12.88 0.39 12.70
N HIS A 283 -13.37 1.07 13.73
CA HIS A 283 -13.85 2.45 13.61
C HIS A 283 -12.72 3.41 13.20
N VAL A 284 -11.52 3.29 13.79
CA VAL A 284 -10.34 4.08 13.40
C VAL A 284 -9.90 3.78 11.97
N MET A 285 -9.76 2.51 11.59
CA MET A 285 -9.36 2.14 10.23
C MET A 285 -10.33 2.72 9.19
N ILE A 286 -11.65 2.67 9.45
CA ILE A 286 -12.66 3.31 8.60
C ILE A 286 -12.44 4.83 8.51
N GLN A 287 -12.02 5.52 9.58
CA GLN A 287 -11.69 6.95 9.49
C GLN A 287 -10.40 7.19 8.70
N CYS A 288 -9.35 6.38 8.89
CA CYS A 288 -8.11 6.46 8.11
C CYS A 288 -8.37 6.29 6.60
N ILE A 289 -9.20 5.33 6.21
CA ILE A 289 -9.67 5.16 4.82
C ILE A 289 -10.45 6.40 4.36
N THR A 290 -11.39 6.89 5.18
CA THR A 290 -12.22 8.08 4.86
C THR A 290 -11.38 9.34 4.64
N PHE A 291 -10.23 9.47 5.31
CA PHE A 291 -9.28 10.57 5.13
C PHE A 291 -8.13 10.25 4.15
N ASN A 292 -8.15 9.08 3.49
CA ASN A 292 -7.11 8.58 2.58
C ASN A 292 -5.70 8.61 3.20
N LYS A 293 -5.55 8.01 4.40
CA LYS A 293 -4.28 7.97 5.15
C LYS A 293 -3.76 6.54 5.30
N LYS A 294 -2.55 6.28 4.80
CA LYS A 294 -1.90 4.96 4.90
C LYS A 294 -1.43 4.70 6.33
N VAL A 295 -2.16 3.83 7.03
CA VAL A 295 -1.85 3.35 8.38
C VAL A 295 -1.95 1.83 8.41
N SER A 296 -1.04 1.16 9.12
CA SER A 296 -1.11 -0.29 9.39
C SER A 296 -1.99 -0.59 10.61
N VAL A 297 -2.59 -1.78 10.63
CA VAL A 297 -3.34 -2.26 11.79
C VAL A 297 -2.43 -2.35 13.03
N ALA A 298 -1.16 -2.76 12.87
CA ALA A 298 -0.21 -2.81 13.97
C ALA A 298 0.03 -1.45 14.63
N SER A 299 0.18 -0.36 13.86
CA SER A 299 0.43 0.97 14.42
C SER A 299 -0.76 1.48 15.24
N VAL A 300 -2.00 1.28 14.76
CA VAL A 300 -3.20 1.63 15.54
C VAL A 300 -3.34 0.75 16.78
N LEU A 301 -3.10 -0.56 16.65
CA LEU A 301 -3.18 -1.50 17.76
C LEU A 301 -2.11 -1.25 18.84
N LYS A 302 -0.91 -0.81 18.45
CA LYS A 302 0.15 -0.38 19.38
C LYS A 302 -0.30 0.83 20.21
N VAL A 303 -0.79 1.90 19.57
CA VAL A 303 -1.33 3.09 20.27
C VAL A 303 -2.50 2.73 21.20
N MET A 304 -3.32 1.74 20.81
CA MET A 304 -4.38 1.19 21.68
C MET A 304 -3.82 0.41 22.87
N ARG A 305 -2.79 -0.44 22.68
CA ARG A 305 -2.11 -1.21 23.76
C ARG A 305 -1.29 -0.31 24.69
N GLU A 306 -0.86 0.86 24.22
CA GLU A 306 -0.29 1.95 25.04
C GLU A 306 -1.32 2.63 25.95
N HIS A 307 -2.59 2.72 25.51
CA HIS A 307 -3.69 3.28 26.30
C HIS A 307 -4.35 2.28 27.26
N HIS A 308 -4.56 1.04 26.84
CA HIS A 308 -5.08 -0.05 27.67
C HIS A 308 -4.40 -1.35 27.23
N LYS A 309 -3.79 -2.10 28.15
CA LYS A 309 -3.11 -3.37 27.82
C LYS A 309 -4.06 -4.40 27.22
N THR A 310 -3.48 -5.38 26.52
CA THR A 310 -4.16 -6.57 25.93
C THR A 310 -5.37 -6.27 25.04
N MET A 311 -5.53 -5.04 24.57
CA MET A 311 -6.51 -4.66 23.54
C MET A 311 -6.33 -5.52 22.29
N VAL A 312 -7.47 -5.97 21.73
CA VAL A 312 -7.52 -7.07 20.72
C VAL A 312 -6.72 -8.27 21.24
N GLY A 313 -7.29 -8.94 22.24
CA GLY A 313 -6.73 -10.10 22.93
C GLY A 313 -7.74 -10.76 23.86
N LEU A 314 -7.38 -11.92 24.41
CA LEU A 314 -8.14 -12.69 25.39
C LEU A 314 -7.54 -12.51 26.80
N PRO A 315 -8.28 -12.81 27.89
CA PRO A 315 -7.71 -12.92 29.24
C PRO A 315 -6.72 -14.09 29.35
N ASN A 316 -5.69 -13.94 30.18
CA ASN A 316 -4.62 -14.93 30.31
C ASN A 316 -4.95 -16.04 31.34
N GLU A 317 -5.46 -17.19 30.85
CA GLU A 317 -5.56 -18.43 31.64
C GLU A 317 -4.20 -19.00 32.09
N SER A 318 -3.09 -18.48 31.57
CA SER A 318 -1.72 -18.98 31.78
C SER A 318 -1.15 -18.75 33.19
N SER A 319 -1.87 -18.06 34.08
CA SER A 319 -1.39 -17.71 35.43
C SER A 319 -1.55 -18.81 36.50
N THR A 320 -1.98 -20.03 36.13
CA THR A 320 -2.42 -21.07 37.06
C THR A 320 -1.41 -22.14 37.47
N PHE A 321 -0.33 -22.37 36.70
CA PHE A 321 0.59 -23.49 36.91
C PHE A 321 2.00 -23.04 37.30
N CYS A 322 2.72 -23.84 38.09
CA CYS A 322 4.10 -23.54 38.51
C CYS A 322 5.21 -23.84 37.48
N PHE A 323 4.84 -24.18 36.25
CA PHE A 323 5.75 -24.51 35.16
C PHE A 323 5.25 -23.90 33.83
N ASP A 324 6.17 -23.74 32.88
CA ASP A 324 5.84 -23.28 31.53
C ASP A 324 5.18 -24.41 30.71
N ARG A 325 4.01 -24.14 30.10
CA ARG A 325 3.28 -25.12 29.28
C ARG A 325 4.07 -25.50 28.03
N ASP A 326 4.80 -24.54 27.45
CA ASP A 326 5.49 -24.74 26.17
C ASP A 326 6.77 -25.56 26.33
N GLU A 327 7.31 -25.68 27.55
CA GLU A 327 8.46 -26.55 27.83
C GLU A 327 8.13 -28.04 27.70
N LEU A 328 6.87 -28.44 27.95
CA LEU A 328 6.37 -29.81 27.75
C LEU A 328 6.19 -30.17 26.26
N SER A 329 6.13 -29.17 25.38
CA SER A 329 5.85 -29.33 23.93
C SER A 329 7.12 -29.38 23.07
N LYS A 330 8.31 -29.29 23.66
CA LYS A 330 9.60 -29.24 22.95
C LYS A 330 10.06 -30.62 22.49
N ALA A 331 10.64 -30.69 21.29
CA ALA A 331 11.12 -31.95 20.70
C ALA A 331 12.33 -32.57 21.45
N ASP A 332 13.06 -31.78 22.24
CA ASP A 332 14.18 -32.18 23.09
C ASP A 332 13.79 -32.34 24.57
N PHE A 333 12.49 -32.34 24.90
CA PHE A 333 11.99 -32.38 26.27
C PHE A 333 12.56 -33.57 27.09
N ASN A 334 13.17 -33.24 28.22
CA ASN A 334 13.78 -34.21 29.12
C ASN A 334 13.14 -34.15 30.52
N VAL A 335 12.48 -35.25 30.91
CA VAL A 335 11.73 -35.37 32.17
C VAL A 335 12.63 -35.15 33.39
N ASP A 336 13.82 -35.74 33.42
CA ASP A 336 14.74 -35.62 34.56
C ASP A 336 15.22 -34.17 34.74
N ALA A 337 15.56 -33.48 33.66
CA ALA A 337 15.96 -32.07 33.69
C ALA A 337 14.80 -31.17 34.16
N PHE A 338 13.59 -31.37 33.62
CA PHE A 338 12.38 -30.63 33.99
C PHE A 338 12.02 -30.82 35.48
N VAL A 339 12.03 -32.07 35.96
CA VAL A 339 11.76 -32.37 37.38
C VAL A 339 12.87 -31.82 38.27
N VAL A 340 14.16 -31.92 37.90
CA VAL A 340 15.27 -31.36 38.69
C VAL A 340 15.22 -29.83 38.77
N LYS A 341 14.80 -29.15 37.70
CA LYS A 341 14.55 -27.70 37.65
C LYS A 341 13.49 -27.29 38.67
N TYR A 342 12.23 -27.72 38.46
CA TYR A 342 11.11 -27.25 39.29
C TYR A 342 11.08 -27.84 40.72
N LYS A 343 11.72 -28.98 40.96
CA LYS A 343 11.95 -29.53 42.32
C LYS A 343 12.74 -28.57 43.22
N ARG A 344 13.63 -27.73 42.66
CA ARG A 344 14.41 -26.75 43.43
C ARG A 344 13.63 -25.47 43.74
N GLU A 345 12.68 -25.10 42.89
CA GLU A 345 11.98 -23.82 42.96
C GLU A 345 10.67 -23.89 43.75
N VAL A 346 9.89 -24.97 43.56
CA VAL A 346 8.49 -25.06 44.06
C VAL A 346 8.23 -26.34 44.88
N GLY A 347 9.09 -27.34 44.73
CA GLY A 347 8.98 -28.62 45.44
C GLY A 347 8.09 -29.65 44.72
N LEU A 348 8.34 -30.93 44.99
CA LEU A 348 7.76 -32.04 44.22
C LEU A 348 6.23 -32.17 44.37
N GLU A 349 5.66 -31.85 45.52
CA GLU A 349 4.22 -32.03 45.75
C GLU A 349 3.39 -31.03 44.95
N LYS A 350 3.75 -29.74 44.97
CA LYS A 350 3.05 -28.74 44.15
C LYS A 350 3.29 -28.98 42.66
N LEU A 351 4.50 -29.37 42.24
CA LEU A 351 4.75 -29.74 40.84
C LEU A 351 3.87 -30.91 40.38
N ARG A 352 3.71 -31.95 41.23
CA ARG A 352 2.79 -33.07 40.98
C ARG A 352 1.35 -32.56 40.84
N ASP A 353 0.88 -31.77 41.79
CA ASP A 353 -0.54 -31.36 41.86
C ASP A 353 -0.91 -30.38 40.72
N ASP A 354 -0.01 -29.48 40.34
CA ASP A 354 -0.16 -28.60 39.18
C ASP A 354 -0.11 -29.38 37.85
N LEU A 355 0.75 -30.41 37.73
CA LEU A 355 0.79 -31.31 36.55
C LEU A 355 -0.49 -32.17 36.44
N ASP A 356 -0.99 -32.69 37.55
CA ASP A 356 -2.20 -33.51 37.60
C ASP A 356 -3.47 -32.68 37.33
N LEU A 357 -3.46 -31.39 37.69
CA LEU A 357 -4.45 -30.41 37.28
C LEU A 357 -4.33 -30.09 35.78
N PHE A 358 -3.12 -29.89 35.25
CA PHE A 358 -2.90 -29.63 33.82
C PHE A 358 -3.34 -30.82 32.94
N LEU A 359 -3.05 -32.05 33.36
CA LEU A 359 -3.54 -33.27 32.71
C LEU A 359 -5.07 -33.32 32.69
N ARG A 360 -5.74 -32.97 33.80
CA ARG A 360 -7.20 -32.89 33.88
C ARG A 360 -7.78 -31.79 32.98
N VAL A 361 -7.11 -30.65 32.84
CA VAL A 361 -7.49 -29.59 31.87
C VAL A 361 -7.33 -30.07 30.44
N LEU A 362 -6.22 -30.73 30.08
CA LEU A 362 -6.03 -31.31 28.74
C LEU A 362 -7.08 -32.40 28.43
N GLN A 363 -7.41 -33.24 29.41
CA GLN A 363 -8.46 -34.25 29.27
C GLN A 363 -9.85 -33.63 29.11
N SER A 364 -10.18 -32.56 29.86
CA SER A 364 -11.42 -31.80 29.62
C SER A 364 -11.41 -31.23 28.21
N ASN A 365 -10.40 -30.43 27.84
CA ASN A 365 -10.32 -29.80 26.52
C ASN A 365 -10.42 -30.81 25.37
N MET A 366 -9.83 -32.00 25.50
CA MET A 366 -9.98 -33.08 24.52
C MET A 366 -11.40 -33.65 24.47
N VAL A 367 -12.01 -33.90 25.64
CA VAL A 367 -13.40 -34.35 25.76
C VAL A 367 -14.38 -33.28 25.26
N ASP A 368 -14.11 -32.00 25.49
CA ASP A 368 -14.92 -30.86 25.06
C ASP A 368 -14.81 -30.61 23.56
N LEU A 369 -13.63 -30.86 22.96
CA LEU A 369 -13.44 -30.82 21.49
C LEU A 369 -14.18 -32.00 20.82
N ILE A 370 -14.07 -33.21 21.37
CA ILE A 370 -14.84 -34.38 20.92
C ILE A 370 -16.35 -34.15 21.11
N ASN A 371 -16.77 -33.60 22.25
CA ASN A 371 -18.17 -33.30 22.55
C ASN A 371 -18.72 -32.19 21.68
N ARG A 372 -17.92 -31.17 21.31
CA ARG A 372 -18.34 -30.13 20.36
C ARG A 372 -18.60 -30.75 18.99
N ASP A 373 -17.63 -31.48 18.44
CA ASP A 373 -17.75 -32.07 17.11
C ASP A 373 -18.89 -33.13 17.06
N PHE A 374 -19.12 -33.84 18.17
CA PHE A 374 -20.26 -34.75 18.35
C PHE A 374 -21.60 -34.02 18.59
N ALA A 375 -21.59 -32.87 19.25
CA ALA A 375 -22.77 -32.01 19.44
C ALA A 375 -23.16 -31.29 18.16
N ASP A 376 -22.21 -30.89 17.32
CA ASP A 376 -22.48 -30.35 15.98
C ASP A 376 -23.13 -31.41 15.08
N PHE A 377 -22.61 -32.64 15.10
CA PHE A 377 -23.23 -33.79 14.42
C PHE A 377 -24.63 -34.11 14.97
N LEU A 378 -24.83 -34.11 16.30
CA LEU A 378 -26.13 -34.32 16.92
C LEU A 378 -27.11 -33.19 16.64
N ASN A 379 -26.69 -31.93 16.73
CA ASN A 379 -27.52 -30.76 16.41
C ASN A 379 -27.95 -30.79 14.94
N LEU A 380 -27.06 -31.13 14.01
CA LEU A 380 -27.40 -31.24 12.59
C LEU A 380 -28.46 -32.35 12.36
N SER A 381 -28.32 -33.50 13.02
CA SER A 381 -29.26 -34.62 12.87
C SER A 381 -30.60 -34.41 13.60
N THR A 382 -30.61 -33.77 14.77
CA THR A 382 -31.84 -33.58 15.58
C THR A 382 -32.66 -32.38 15.12
N ASN A 383 -32.04 -31.26 14.71
CA ASN A 383 -32.78 -30.09 14.22
C ASN A 383 -33.52 -30.36 12.90
N LEU A 384 -33.13 -31.37 12.13
CA LEU A 384 -33.88 -31.83 10.94
C LEU A 384 -35.15 -32.62 11.29
N VAL A 385 -35.22 -33.26 12.46
CA VAL A 385 -36.32 -34.17 12.81
C VAL A 385 -37.47 -33.42 13.50
N GLY A 386 -38.56 -33.23 12.75
CA GLY A 386 -39.79 -32.60 13.24
C GLY A 386 -39.96 -31.13 12.85
N PHE A 387 -38.94 -30.53 12.21
CA PHE A 387 -38.99 -29.15 11.71
C PHE A 387 -40.19 -28.91 10.78
N ASP A 388 -40.62 -29.89 9.99
CA ASP A 388 -41.84 -29.85 9.16
C ASP A 388 -43.11 -29.49 9.92
N LYS A 389 -43.27 -29.97 11.16
CA LYS A 389 -44.46 -29.67 11.99
C LYS A 389 -44.42 -28.23 12.50
N SER A 390 -43.25 -27.75 12.91
CA SER A 390 -43.04 -26.35 13.30
C SER A 390 -43.23 -25.41 12.11
N ILE A 391 -42.65 -25.75 10.95
CA ILE A 391 -42.88 -25.08 9.66
C ILE A 391 -44.38 -25.02 9.38
N THR A 392 -45.10 -26.14 9.41
CA THR A 392 -46.54 -26.17 9.07
C THR A 392 -47.38 -25.33 10.05
N THR A 393 -47.04 -25.37 11.35
CA THR A 393 -47.73 -24.63 12.40
C THR A 393 -47.53 -23.12 12.29
N LEU A 394 -46.37 -22.66 11.82
CA LEU A 394 -46.12 -21.24 11.49
C LEU A 394 -46.68 -20.86 10.12
N LYS A 395 -46.53 -21.73 9.12
CA LYS A 395 -46.92 -21.51 7.72
C LYS A 395 -48.42 -21.28 7.57
N ASN A 396 -49.27 -21.97 8.33
CA ASN A 396 -50.72 -21.83 8.18
C ASN A 396 -51.23 -20.43 8.64
N PRO A 397 -50.93 -19.95 9.87
CA PRO A 397 -51.21 -18.56 10.26
C PRO A 397 -50.54 -17.52 9.36
N LEU A 398 -49.26 -17.72 8.98
CA LEU A 398 -48.56 -16.79 8.09
C LEU A 398 -49.18 -16.75 6.68
N THR A 399 -49.74 -17.87 6.18
CA THR A 399 -50.43 -17.91 4.89
C THR A 399 -51.78 -17.21 4.97
N ALA A 400 -52.54 -17.39 6.06
CA ALA A 400 -53.79 -16.65 6.28
C ALA A 400 -53.53 -15.14 6.40
N MET A 401 -52.58 -14.74 7.24
CA MET A 401 -52.17 -13.34 7.41
C MET A 401 -51.62 -12.75 6.09
N LYS A 402 -50.88 -13.52 5.29
CA LYS A 402 -50.45 -13.11 3.94
C LYS A 402 -51.64 -12.89 3.01
N VAL A 403 -52.65 -13.76 3.04
CA VAL A 403 -53.87 -13.59 2.22
C VAL A 403 -54.64 -12.32 2.61
N ASP A 404 -54.76 -12.02 3.91
CA ASP A 404 -55.47 -10.82 4.36
C ASP A 404 -54.66 -9.53 4.16
N ILE A 405 -53.33 -9.58 4.31
CA ILE A 405 -52.43 -8.50 3.89
C ILE A 405 -52.53 -8.27 2.38
N LEU A 406 -52.61 -9.32 1.56
CA LEU A 406 -52.79 -9.19 0.11
C LEU A 406 -54.12 -8.50 -0.23
N LYS A 407 -55.25 -8.91 0.36
CA LYS A 407 -56.55 -8.23 0.18
C LYS A 407 -56.50 -6.75 0.58
N ILE A 408 -55.88 -6.44 1.72
CA ILE A 408 -55.72 -5.05 2.19
C ILE A 408 -54.85 -4.26 1.21
N ASN A 409 -53.78 -4.86 0.68
CA ASN A 409 -52.89 -4.23 -0.29
C ASN A 409 -53.55 -4.09 -1.69
N GLU A 410 -54.43 -5.01 -2.09
CA GLU A 410 -55.28 -4.88 -3.29
C GLU A 410 -56.25 -3.70 -3.14
N ILE A 411 -56.95 -3.58 -2.01
CA ILE A 411 -57.86 -2.45 -1.75
C ILE A 411 -57.09 -1.12 -1.68
N LEU A 412 -55.97 -1.08 -0.96
CA LEU A 412 -55.12 0.11 -0.85
C LEU A 412 -54.48 0.49 -2.19
N SER A 413 -54.03 -0.47 -3.00
CA SER A 413 -53.48 -0.20 -4.34
C SER A 413 -54.56 0.24 -5.32
N ALA A 414 -55.79 -0.28 -5.25
CA ALA A 414 -56.91 0.20 -6.05
C ALA A 414 -57.30 1.65 -5.68
N GLN A 415 -57.40 1.97 -4.38
CA GLN A 415 -57.67 3.34 -3.92
C GLN A 415 -56.52 4.30 -4.26
N ARG A 416 -55.27 3.89 -4.03
CA ARG A 416 -54.07 4.62 -4.42
C ARG A 416 -54.07 4.88 -5.93
N LYS A 417 -54.37 3.89 -6.76
CA LYS A 417 -54.44 4.02 -8.22
C LYS A 417 -55.51 5.04 -8.65
N GLN A 418 -56.70 5.02 -8.04
CA GLN A 418 -57.74 6.03 -8.31
C GLN A 418 -57.27 7.46 -7.93
N ILE A 419 -56.56 7.61 -6.81
CA ILE A 419 -55.98 8.90 -6.41
C ILE A 419 -54.87 9.32 -7.39
N GLU A 420 -53.97 8.42 -7.77
CA GLU A 420 -52.91 8.67 -8.76
C GLU A 420 -53.48 8.98 -10.15
N GLU A 421 -54.62 8.39 -10.55
CA GLU A 421 -55.36 8.76 -11.76
C GLU A 421 -55.94 10.17 -11.66
N LYS A 422 -56.59 10.54 -10.55
CA LYS A 422 -57.15 11.89 -10.36
C LYS A 422 -56.11 12.98 -10.19
N VAL A 423 -54.95 12.68 -9.58
CA VAL A 423 -53.80 13.60 -9.54
C VAL A 423 -53.21 13.77 -10.94
N ARG A 424 -53.02 12.70 -11.72
CA ARG A 424 -52.56 12.78 -13.12
C ARG A 424 -53.53 13.54 -14.02
N GLU A 425 -54.84 13.39 -13.85
CA GLU A 425 -55.84 14.23 -14.54
C GLU A 425 -55.66 15.72 -14.20
N GLN A 426 -55.54 16.06 -12.91
CA GLN A 426 -55.36 17.45 -12.48
C GLN A 426 -54.04 18.05 -12.98
N GLU A 427 -52.95 17.27 -12.99
CA GLU A 427 -51.67 17.68 -13.57
C GLU A 427 -51.75 17.86 -15.09
N ALA A 428 -52.41 16.95 -15.81
CA ALA A 428 -52.59 17.06 -17.26
C ALA A 428 -53.39 18.32 -17.63
N ILE A 429 -54.43 18.65 -16.87
CA ILE A 429 -55.21 19.88 -17.05
C ILE A 429 -54.37 21.13 -16.75
N ARG A 430 -53.56 21.13 -15.67
CA ARG A 430 -52.63 22.23 -15.35
C ARG A 430 -51.59 22.42 -16.45
N LYS A 431 -50.97 21.34 -16.93
CA LYS A 431 -49.98 21.35 -18.03
C LYS A 431 -50.61 21.91 -19.30
N ARG A 432 -51.78 21.41 -19.75
CA ARG A 432 -52.50 21.96 -20.91
C ARG A 432 -52.79 23.46 -20.79
N ARG A 433 -53.22 23.95 -19.62
CA ARG A 433 -53.45 25.39 -19.41
C ARG A 433 -52.17 26.21 -19.53
N GLN A 434 -51.03 25.67 -19.06
CA GLN A 434 -49.72 26.31 -19.18
C GLN A 434 -49.23 26.36 -20.63
N VAL A 435 -49.36 25.25 -21.39
CA VAL A 435 -49.05 25.18 -22.83
C VAL A 435 -49.81 26.26 -23.61
N VAL A 436 -51.14 26.35 -23.43
CA VAL A 436 -51.97 27.34 -24.13
C VAL A 436 -51.53 28.78 -23.83
N GLN A 437 -51.15 29.10 -22.58
CA GLN A 437 -50.63 30.43 -22.24
C GLN A 437 -49.29 30.72 -22.93
N SER A 438 -48.34 29.77 -22.90
CA SER A 438 -47.04 29.93 -23.56
C SER A 438 -47.16 30.07 -25.08
N ILE A 439 -48.12 29.39 -25.74
CA ILE A 439 -48.40 29.57 -27.18
C ILE A 439 -48.84 31.02 -27.48
N ILE A 440 -49.76 31.58 -26.68
CA ILE A 440 -50.26 32.96 -26.83
C ILE A 440 -49.12 33.98 -26.69
N ASP A 441 -48.15 33.72 -25.80
CA ASP A 441 -47.04 34.64 -25.56
C ASP A 441 -45.92 34.49 -26.61
N VAL A 442 -45.65 33.28 -27.14
CA VAL A 442 -44.79 33.07 -28.32
C VAL A 442 -45.32 33.84 -29.54
N GLN A 443 -46.64 33.74 -29.82
CA GLN A 443 -47.22 34.35 -31.02
C GLN A 443 -47.04 35.88 -31.05
N LYS A 444 -47.09 36.55 -29.89
CA LYS A 444 -46.84 38.00 -29.77
C LYS A 444 -45.38 38.36 -30.06
N SER A 445 -44.43 37.62 -29.51
CA SER A 445 -43.00 37.85 -29.77
C SER A 445 -42.60 37.56 -31.21
N VAL A 446 -43.23 36.57 -31.87
CA VAL A 446 -43.05 36.33 -33.31
C VAL A 446 -43.56 37.51 -34.14
N GLN A 447 -44.71 38.11 -33.79
CA GLN A 447 -45.17 39.33 -34.46
C GLN A 447 -44.15 40.47 -34.29
N GLN A 448 -43.65 40.69 -33.07
CA GLN A 448 -42.66 41.74 -32.77
C GLN A 448 -41.32 41.55 -33.50
N LEU A 449 -40.92 40.31 -33.83
CA LEU A 449 -39.74 40.02 -34.65
C LEU A 449 -39.96 40.33 -36.15
N ASN A 450 -41.15 40.07 -36.69
CA ASN A 450 -41.47 40.43 -38.08
C ASN A 450 -41.49 41.96 -38.26
N GLU A 451 -42.13 42.67 -37.33
CA GLU A 451 -42.14 44.14 -37.29
C GLU A 451 -40.71 44.74 -37.17
N LEU A 452 -39.75 43.97 -36.63
CA LEU A 452 -38.35 44.36 -36.58
C LEU A 452 -37.64 44.20 -37.93
N ASP A 453 -37.77 43.06 -38.62
CA ASP A 453 -37.12 42.84 -39.94
C ASP A 453 -37.62 43.85 -40.99
N ASP A 454 -38.92 44.18 -40.99
CA ASP A 454 -39.47 45.26 -41.82
C ASP A 454 -38.82 46.63 -41.53
N ALA A 455 -38.58 46.97 -40.25
CA ALA A 455 -37.91 48.21 -39.88
C ALA A 455 -36.42 48.24 -40.27
N ILE A 456 -35.76 47.08 -40.24
CA ILE A 456 -34.35 46.89 -40.66
C ILE A 456 -34.22 46.99 -42.18
N ASN A 457 -35.12 46.38 -42.95
CA ASN A 457 -35.19 46.49 -44.41
C ASN A 457 -35.44 47.95 -44.89
N LEU A 458 -36.08 48.76 -44.05
CA LEU A 458 -36.27 50.21 -44.28
C LEU A 458 -35.13 51.08 -43.73
N SER A 459 -34.02 50.48 -43.27
CA SER A 459 -32.84 51.16 -42.70
C SER A 459 -33.15 52.15 -41.56
N LYS A 460 -34.17 51.88 -40.74
CA LYS A 460 -34.64 52.78 -39.67
C LYS A 460 -33.98 52.56 -38.30
N ILE A 461 -33.21 51.48 -38.14
CA ILE A 461 -32.64 51.00 -36.87
C ILE A 461 -31.17 50.65 -37.12
N GLU A 462 -30.28 51.00 -36.20
CA GLU A 462 -28.86 50.61 -36.31
C GLU A 462 -28.68 49.10 -36.07
N ILE A 463 -27.65 48.52 -36.68
CA ILE A 463 -27.36 47.07 -36.59
C ILE A 463 -27.19 46.62 -35.12
N SER A 464 -26.63 47.46 -34.24
CA SER A 464 -26.49 47.15 -32.81
C SER A 464 -27.86 47.08 -32.08
N GLU A 465 -28.72 48.09 -32.27
CA GLU A 465 -30.07 48.14 -31.67
C GLU A 465 -31.00 47.03 -32.21
N MET A 466 -30.86 46.68 -33.50
CA MET A 466 -31.47 45.48 -34.09
C MET A 466 -31.12 44.23 -33.29
N ILE A 467 -29.83 44.03 -33.00
CA ILE A 467 -29.32 42.80 -32.41
C ILE A 467 -29.86 42.64 -30.99
N GLU A 468 -29.75 43.67 -30.15
CA GLU A 468 -30.24 43.61 -28.76
C GLU A 468 -31.74 43.27 -28.71
N ARG A 469 -32.56 43.90 -29.55
CA ARG A 469 -34.01 43.65 -29.62
C ARG A 469 -34.35 42.26 -30.12
N ALA A 470 -33.67 41.78 -31.17
CA ALA A 470 -33.88 40.43 -31.70
C ALA A 470 -33.48 39.36 -30.66
N VAL A 471 -32.33 39.54 -29.99
CA VAL A 471 -31.81 38.64 -28.95
C VAL A 471 -32.80 38.44 -27.82
N VAL A 472 -33.38 39.52 -27.27
CA VAL A 472 -34.35 39.43 -26.16
C VAL A 472 -35.59 38.63 -26.58
N GLN A 473 -36.09 38.85 -27.80
CA GLN A 473 -37.29 38.17 -28.30
C GLN A 473 -37.04 36.68 -28.62
N PHE A 474 -35.95 36.32 -29.29
CA PHE A 474 -35.59 34.92 -29.52
C PHE A 474 -35.36 34.16 -28.20
N SER A 475 -34.69 34.80 -27.23
CA SER A 475 -34.49 34.23 -25.88
C SER A 475 -35.83 33.94 -25.18
N PHE A 476 -36.76 34.91 -25.20
CA PHE A 476 -38.10 34.74 -24.61
C PHE A 476 -38.91 33.65 -25.32
N ILE A 477 -38.88 33.61 -26.66
CA ILE A 477 -39.56 32.60 -27.47
C ILE A 477 -39.07 31.20 -27.11
N SER A 478 -37.74 30.98 -27.03
CA SER A 478 -37.17 29.67 -26.68
C SER A 478 -37.68 29.19 -25.32
N ILE A 479 -37.59 30.06 -24.30
CA ILE A 479 -38.05 29.78 -22.93
C ILE A 479 -39.55 29.49 -22.83
N GLN A 480 -40.37 29.91 -23.80
CA GLN A 480 -41.80 29.60 -23.85
C GLN A 480 -42.09 28.34 -24.69
N LEU A 481 -41.35 28.08 -25.78
CA LEU A 481 -41.48 26.85 -26.58
C LEU A 481 -41.18 25.59 -25.77
N ASP A 482 -40.15 25.62 -24.92
CA ASP A 482 -39.81 24.50 -24.03
C ASP A 482 -40.96 24.09 -23.10
N LYS A 483 -41.85 25.04 -22.76
CA LYS A 483 -43.03 24.81 -21.91
C LYS A 483 -44.23 24.27 -22.69
N CYS A 484 -44.22 24.36 -24.02
CA CYS A 484 -45.33 23.93 -24.88
C CYS A 484 -45.32 22.42 -25.15
N GLY A 485 -44.13 21.80 -25.18
CA GLY A 485 -43.96 20.42 -25.63
C GLY A 485 -44.07 20.27 -27.15
N GLU A 486 -43.67 19.11 -27.67
CA GLU A 486 -43.34 18.99 -29.10
C GLU A 486 -44.52 18.62 -30.01
N ASN A 487 -45.64 18.12 -29.46
CA ASN A 487 -46.66 17.38 -30.20
C ASN A 487 -47.98 18.15 -30.45
N GLU A 488 -47.95 19.48 -30.48
CA GLU A 488 -49.12 20.32 -30.81
C GLU A 488 -48.92 20.97 -32.20
N PRO A 489 -49.86 20.83 -33.16
CA PRO A 489 -49.65 21.28 -34.55
C PRO A 489 -49.51 22.80 -34.69
N VAL A 490 -50.01 23.57 -33.72
CA VAL A 490 -49.79 25.03 -33.64
C VAL A 490 -48.32 25.35 -33.35
N VAL A 491 -47.63 24.51 -32.56
CA VAL A 491 -46.21 24.67 -32.24
C VAL A 491 -45.34 24.35 -33.45
N GLU A 492 -45.71 23.37 -34.27
CA GLU A 492 -44.99 23.03 -35.52
C GLU A 492 -45.04 24.17 -36.55
N SER A 493 -46.22 24.80 -36.71
CA SER A 493 -46.37 26.00 -37.53
C SER A 493 -45.55 27.19 -37.01
N LEU A 494 -45.55 27.42 -35.69
CA LEU A 494 -44.75 28.47 -35.06
C LEU A 494 -43.24 28.21 -35.18
N LYS A 495 -42.77 26.98 -34.91
CA LYS A 495 -41.37 26.54 -35.12
C LYS A 495 -40.91 26.88 -36.54
N THR A 496 -41.70 26.52 -37.56
CA THR A 496 -41.39 26.79 -38.97
C THR A 496 -41.20 28.30 -39.27
N THR A 497 -42.05 29.17 -38.70
CA THR A 497 -41.92 30.63 -38.84
C THR A 497 -40.68 31.16 -38.11
N ILE A 498 -40.41 30.65 -36.90
CA ILE A 498 -39.27 31.02 -36.06
C ILE A 498 -37.94 30.61 -36.70
N ASP A 499 -37.86 29.41 -37.30
CA ASP A 499 -36.66 28.93 -38.02
C ASP A 499 -36.36 29.76 -39.27
N ASN A 500 -37.40 30.22 -39.99
CA ASN A 500 -37.22 31.11 -41.14
C ASN A 500 -36.71 32.49 -40.70
N LEU A 501 -37.26 33.07 -39.63
CA LEU A 501 -36.71 34.29 -39.03
C LEU A 501 -35.26 34.08 -38.54
N ARG A 502 -34.98 32.95 -37.87
CA ARG A 502 -33.65 32.60 -37.37
C ARG A 502 -32.62 32.58 -38.49
N ARG A 503 -32.93 31.97 -39.65
CA ARG A 503 -32.07 31.97 -40.86
C ARG A 503 -31.82 33.36 -41.44
N VAL A 504 -32.81 34.25 -41.41
CA VAL A 504 -32.65 35.64 -41.89
C VAL A 504 -31.68 36.41 -40.97
N PHE A 505 -31.88 36.33 -39.65
CA PHE A 505 -30.98 36.96 -38.68
C PHE A 505 -29.58 36.32 -38.67
N GLU A 506 -29.48 34.99 -38.76
CA GLU A 506 -28.24 34.23 -38.90
C GLU A 506 -27.39 34.77 -40.06
N LYS A 507 -27.96 34.87 -41.26
CA LYS A 507 -27.25 35.38 -42.44
C LYS A 507 -26.80 36.83 -42.30
N ARG A 508 -27.65 37.71 -41.76
CA ARG A 508 -27.28 39.12 -41.52
C ARG A 508 -26.14 39.23 -40.49
N LEU A 509 -26.20 38.45 -39.41
CA LEU A 509 -25.21 38.42 -38.34
C LEU A 509 -23.86 37.85 -38.80
N THR A 510 -23.84 36.79 -39.61
CA THR A 510 -22.59 36.22 -40.12
C THR A 510 -21.91 37.15 -41.14
N THR A 511 -22.68 37.82 -42.01
CA THR A 511 -22.11 38.88 -42.88
C THR A 511 -21.54 40.03 -42.05
N ALA A 512 -22.29 40.59 -41.10
CA ALA A 512 -21.81 41.70 -40.26
C ALA A 512 -20.57 41.32 -39.42
N PHE A 513 -20.48 40.06 -38.94
CA PHE A 513 -19.31 39.53 -38.25
C PHE A 513 -18.07 39.46 -39.16
N ILE A 514 -18.19 38.96 -40.39
CA ILE A 514 -17.07 38.88 -41.34
C ILE A 514 -16.64 40.28 -41.81
N ASP A 515 -17.59 41.17 -42.10
CA ASP A 515 -17.29 42.56 -42.46
C ASP A 515 -16.56 43.30 -41.32
N ALA A 516 -16.96 43.08 -40.06
CA ALA A 516 -16.30 43.65 -38.88
C ALA A 516 -14.92 43.03 -38.55
N TYR A 517 -14.60 41.86 -39.11
CA TYR A 517 -13.27 41.26 -39.04
C TYR A 517 -12.37 41.82 -40.16
N CYS A 518 -12.87 41.86 -41.40
CA CYS A 518 -12.14 42.38 -42.56
C CYS A 518 -11.90 43.90 -42.50
N GLN A 519 -12.82 44.65 -41.90
CA GLN A 519 -12.65 46.05 -41.52
C GLN A 519 -12.67 46.11 -39.99
N PRO A 520 -11.51 46.17 -39.29
CA PRO A 520 -11.39 45.82 -37.86
C PRO A 520 -12.16 46.78 -36.94
N ASN A 521 -13.44 46.46 -36.71
CA ASN A 521 -14.39 47.30 -35.99
C ASN A 521 -14.84 46.58 -34.72
N MET A 522 -14.18 46.90 -33.61
CA MET A 522 -14.32 46.17 -32.34
C MET A 522 -15.74 46.23 -31.73
N SER A 523 -16.55 47.25 -32.02
CA SER A 523 -17.95 47.29 -31.56
C SER A 523 -18.85 46.42 -32.44
N LEU A 524 -18.79 46.57 -33.77
CA LEU A 524 -19.61 45.76 -34.69
C LEU A 524 -19.27 44.26 -34.58
N LEU A 525 -18.00 43.93 -34.37
CA LEU A 525 -17.53 42.57 -34.11
C LEU A 525 -18.10 42.03 -32.80
N ALA A 526 -18.09 42.84 -31.74
CA ALA A 526 -18.60 42.44 -30.43
C ALA A 526 -20.12 42.24 -30.44
N ASP A 527 -20.87 43.16 -31.06
CA ASP A 527 -22.32 43.11 -31.11
C ASP A 527 -22.81 41.96 -31.98
N SER A 528 -22.16 41.72 -33.14
CA SER A 528 -22.47 40.56 -34.01
C SER A 528 -22.24 39.22 -33.29
N LEU A 529 -21.13 39.09 -32.54
CA LEU A 529 -20.85 37.89 -31.74
C LEU A 529 -21.83 37.73 -30.56
N LYS A 530 -22.27 38.81 -29.91
CA LYS A 530 -23.32 38.77 -28.87
C LYS A 530 -24.67 38.32 -29.45
N GLY A 531 -25.02 38.77 -30.65
CA GLY A 531 -26.18 38.31 -31.40
C GLY A 531 -26.14 36.80 -31.66
N LEU A 532 -25.03 36.33 -32.25
CA LEU A 532 -24.82 34.91 -32.56
C LEU A 532 -24.79 34.03 -31.30
N ALA A 533 -24.19 34.50 -30.20
CA ALA A 533 -24.22 33.79 -28.92
C ALA A 533 -25.65 33.61 -28.39
N SER A 534 -26.44 34.68 -28.38
CA SER A 534 -27.72 34.69 -27.66
C SER A 534 -28.88 34.08 -28.48
N ILE A 535 -28.72 33.99 -29.81
CA ILE A 535 -29.62 33.20 -30.69
C ILE A 535 -29.16 31.72 -30.75
N SER A 536 -28.14 31.33 -29.98
CA SER A 536 -27.57 29.98 -29.92
C SER A 536 -27.07 29.46 -31.28
N LEU A 537 -26.29 30.29 -31.98
CA LEU A 537 -25.69 30.04 -33.28
C LEU A 537 -24.15 30.03 -33.21
N GLN A 538 -23.58 29.57 -32.09
CA GLN A 538 -22.13 29.60 -31.83
C GLN A 538 -21.36 28.81 -32.89
N THR A 539 -21.82 27.59 -33.19
CA THR A 539 -21.23 26.71 -34.21
C THR A 539 -21.26 27.30 -35.62
N VAL A 540 -22.30 28.09 -35.95
CA VAL A 540 -22.40 28.76 -37.26
C VAL A 540 -21.39 29.90 -37.38
N ALA A 541 -21.18 30.67 -36.31
CA ALA A 541 -20.12 31.68 -36.28
C ALA A 541 -18.73 31.06 -36.49
N GLU A 542 -18.45 29.96 -35.78
CA GLU A 542 -17.19 29.22 -35.84
C GLU A 542 -16.97 28.58 -37.22
N GLN A 543 -18.00 28.01 -37.83
CA GLN A 543 -17.93 27.45 -39.19
C GLN A 543 -17.80 28.54 -40.27
N THR A 544 -18.42 29.70 -40.10
CA THR A 544 -18.25 30.83 -41.03
C THR A 544 -16.81 31.35 -40.97
N PHE A 545 -16.27 31.57 -39.77
CA PHE A 545 -14.87 31.97 -39.58
C PHE A 545 -13.89 30.94 -40.16
N ALA A 546 -14.16 29.64 -39.97
CA ALA A 546 -13.34 28.56 -40.51
C ALA A 546 -13.29 28.57 -42.05
N ASN A 547 -14.41 28.84 -42.72
CA ASN A 547 -14.51 28.77 -44.18
C ASN A 547 -14.08 30.06 -44.90
N GLU A 548 -14.45 31.23 -44.39
CA GLU A 548 -14.21 32.52 -45.07
C GLU A 548 -12.83 33.13 -44.75
N ILE A 549 -12.29 32.89 -43.54
CA ILE A 549 -11.03 33.50 -43.09
C ILE A 549 -9.91 32.47 -42.97
N VAL A 550 -10.10 31.44 -42.13
CA VAL A 550 -9.03 30.50 -41.80
C VAL A 550 -8.64 29.66 -43.02
N ARG A 551 -9.61 29.07 -43.72
CA ARG A 551 -9.36 28.18 -44.85
C ARG A 551 -8.55 28.84 -45.99
N PRO A 552 -8.91 30.05 -46.48
CA PRO A 552 -8.09 30.76 -47.48
C PRO A 552 -6.67 31.07 -47.00
N TYR A 553 -6.47 31.36 -45.70
CA TYR A 553 -5.13 31.52 -45.14
C TYR A 553 -4.34 30.20 -45.19
N MET A 554 -4.94 29.10 -44.73
CA MET A 554 -4.30 27.78 -44.64
C MET A 554 -3.93 27.24 -46.04
N ASP A 555 -4.86 27.26 -47.00
CA ASP A 555 -4.62 26.79 -48.36
C ASP A 555 -3.61 27.70 -49.12
N LYS A 556 -3.49 28.99 -48.78
CA LYS A 556 -2.52 29.92 -49.40
C LYS A 556 -1.12 29.87 -48.77
N ASN A 557 -1.03 29.88 -47.45
CA ASN A 557 0.22 30.12 -46.72
C ASN A 557 0.86 28.87 -46.13
N ILE A 558 0.07 27.80 -45.89
CA ILE A 558 0.54 26.60 -45.18
C ILE A 558 0.59 25.39 -46.13
N ARG A 559 -0.45 25.14 -46.92
CA ARG A 559 -0.45 24.09 -47.96
C ARG A 559 0.71 24.24 -48.94
N ASN A 560 0.93 25.47 -49.45
CA ASN A 560 2.03 25.77 -50.36
C ASN A 560 3.42 25.60 -49.73
N LEU A 561 3.53 25.77 -48.40
CA LEU A 561 4.78 25.55 -47.66
C LEU A 561 5.06 24.04 -47.49
N LEU A 562 4.04 23.28 -47.05
CA LEU A 562 4.11 21.82 -46.90
C LEU A 562 4.50 21.12 -48.21
N LEU A 563 3.91 21.54 -49.33
CA LEU A 563 4.22 21.02 -50.67
C LEU A 563 5.63 21.37 -51.18
N GLN A 564 6.35 22.30 -50.54
CA GLN A 564 7.70 22.72 -50.94
C GLN A 564 8.80 22.18 -50.03
N THR A 565 8.56 22.09 -48.72
CA THR A 565 9.60 21.70 -47.74
C THR A 565 9.37 20.33 -47.11
N SER A 566 8.14 19.80 -47.15
CA SER A 566 7.69 18.63 -46.38
C SER A 566 7.93 18.72 -44.86
N ASP A 567 8.28 19.91 -44.33
CA ASP A 567 8.49 20.14 -42.90
C ASP A 567 7.22 20.71 -42.25
N ILE A 568 6.65 19.89 -41.37
CA ILE A 568 5.43 20.21 -40.62
C ILE A 568 5.71 21.22 -39.51
N SER A 569 6.93 21.24 -38.97
CA SER A 569 7.36 22.15 -37.90
C SER A 569 7.16 23.61 -38.32
N SER A 570 7.60 23.96 -39.53
CA SER A 570 7.42 25.28 -40.16
C SER A 570 5.94 25.65 -40.37
N ALA A 571 5.08 24.67 -40.65
CA ALA A 571 3.63 24.87 -40.77
C ALA A 571 2.96 25.15 -39.42
N PHE A 572 3.39 24.47 -38.36
CA PHE A 572 2.93 24.72 -36.99
C PHE A 572 3.32 26.12 -36.50
N THR A 573 4.59 26.51 -36.64
CA THR A 573 5.05 27.87 -36.27
C THR A 573 4.24 28.95 -36.97
N ARG A 574 4.02 28.82 -38.29
CA ARG A 574 3.24 29.79 -39.07
C ARG A 574 1.75 29.82 -38.70
N THR A 575 1.23 28.73 -38.11
CA THR A 575 -0.13 28.71 -37.53
C THR A 575 -0.18 29.48 -36.21
N LEU A 576 0.82 29.32 -35.34
CA LEU A 576 0.95 30.12 -34.11
C LEU A 576 1.09 31.61 -34.42
N ASP A 577 1.90 31.98 -35.42
CA ASP A 577 2.03 33.37 -35.88
C ASP A 577 0.67 33.96 -36.28
N PHE A 578 -0.14 33.24 -37.07
CA PHE A 578 -1.49 33.66 -37.48
C PHE A 578 -2.42 33.89 -36.27
N ILE A 579 -2.41 32.97 -35.30
CA ILE A 579 -3.20 33.07 -34.06
C ILE A 579 -2.78 34.30 -33.23
N HIS A 580 -1.47 34.52 -33.08
CA HIS A 580 -0.92 35.57 -32.23
C HIS A 580 -0.84 36.97 -32.88
N THR A 581 -0.99 37.06 -34.21
CA THR A 581 -0.99 38.34 -34.94
C THR A 581 -2.38 38.71 -35.46
N GLU A 582 -2.93 37.94 -36.40
CA GLU A 582 -4.18 38.27 -37.11
C GLU A 582 -5.43 37.99 -36.25
N CYS A 583 -5.51 36.84 -35.59
CA CYS A 583 -6.68 36.50 -34.75
C CYS A 583 -6.74 37.26 -33.41
N LYS A 584 -5.63 37.88 -32.96
CA LYS A 584 -5.46 38.40 -31.59
C LYS A 584 -6.55 39.39 -31.15
N ALA A 585 -6.95 40.32 -32.01
CA ALA A 585 -7.98 41.31 -31.67
C ALA A 585 -9.37 40.68 -31.53
N MET A 586 -9.68 39.70 -32.37
CA MET A 586 -10.93 38.95 -32.33
C MET A 586 -11.01 38.04 -31.10
N LEU A 587 -9.94 37.32 -30.77
CA LEU A 587 -9.86 36.48 -29.57
C LEU A 587 -10.07 37.28 -28.27
N TYR A 588 -9.56 38.52 -28.19
CA TYR A 588 -9.82 39.42 -27.06
C TYR A 588 -11.31 39.79 -26.91
N VAL A 589 -12.00 40.06 -28.02
CA VAL A 589 -13.45 40.32 -28.04
C VAL A 589 -14.24 39.07 -27.66
N VAL A 590 -13.85 37.90 -28.16
CA VAL A 590 -14.47 36.60 -27.80
C VAL A 590 -14.31 36.30 -26.31
N GLU A 591 -13.13 36.52 -25.73
CA GLU A 591 -12.89 36.26 -24.29
C GLU A 591 -13.78 37.15 -23.41
N ARG A 592 -13.97 38.41 -23.82
CA ARG A 592 -14.90 39.35 -23.17
C ARG A 592 -16.36 38.87 -23.26
N ILE A 593 -16.81 38.41 -24.43
CA ILE A 593 -18.21 37.95 -24.62
C ILE A 593 -18.48 36.64 -23.86
N ASN A 594 -17.53 35.71 -23.85
CA ASN A 594 -17.58 34.50 -23.03
C ASN A 594 -17.50 34.79 -21.50
N ARG A 595 -17.27 36.04 -21.08
CA ARG A 595 -17.44 36.51 -19.69
C ARG A 595 -18.78 37.24 -19.49
N GLU A 596 -19.20 38.08 -20.44
CA GLU A 596 -20.43 38.89 -20.34
C GLU A 596 -21.72 38.08 -20.57
N CYS A 597 -21.72 37.14 -21.52
CA CYS A 597 -22.92 36.42 -21.99
C CYS A 597 -22.97 34.94 -21.56
N GLY A 598 -21.94 34.45 -20.86
CA GLY A 598 -21.84 33.03 -20.47
C GLY A 598 -21.63 32.05 -21.63
N SER A 599 -21.34 32.55 -22.83
CA SER A 599 -21.15 31.74 -24.05
C SER A 599 -19.89 30.87 -24.02
N HIS A 600 -19.84 29.89 -24.92
CA HIS A 600 -18.74 28.94 -25.08
C HIS A 600 -18.19 28.95 -26.52
N PHE A 601 -17.88 30.13 -27.05
CA PHE A 601 -17.13 30.23 -28.31
C PHE A 601 -15.69 29.74 -28.11
N ASP A 602 -15.20 28.86 -28.99
CA ASP A 602 -13.80 28.44 -29.05
C ASP A 602 -13.33 28.30 -30.51
N PHE A 603 -13.13 29.45 -31.17
CA PHE A 603 -12.67 29.51 -32.56
C PHE A 603 -11.29 28.86 -32.79
N VAL A 604 -10.46 28.70 -31.75
CA VAL A 604 -9.17 27.99 -31.91
C VAL A 604 -9.44 26.50 -32.12
N ILE A 605 -10.19 25.87 -31.21
CA ILE A 605 -10.52 24.43 -31.27
C ILE A 605 -11.47 24.13 -32.44
N ASN A 606 -12.48 24.98 -32.68
CA ASN A 606 -13.59 24.68 -33.59
C ASN A 606 -13.43 25.25 -35.01
N SER A 607 -12.53 26.23 -35.22
CA SER A 607 -12.28 26.82 -36.56
C SER A 607 -10.86 26.62 -37.08
N ILE A 608 -9.84 26.77 -36.22
CA ILE A 608 -8.44 26.79 -36.67
C ILE A 608 -7.84 25.38 -36.77
N ILE A 609 -7.94 24.58 -35.71
CA ILE A 609 -7.42 23.19 -35.71
C ILE A 609 -8.04 22.30 -36.81
N PRO A 610 -9.36 22.33 -37.10
CA PRO A 610 -9.95 21.49 -38.15
C PRO A 610 -9.45 21.84 -39.57
N GLN A 611 -9.13 23.11 -39.84
CA GLN A 611 -8.58 23.51 -41.14
C GLN A 611 -7.09 23.19 -41.25
N LEU A 612 -6.33 23.29 -40.15
CA LEU A 612 -4.94 22.83 -40.11
C LEU A 612 -4.85 21.33 -40.34
N THR A 613 -5.60 20.50 -39.60
CA THR A 613 -5.57 19.04 -39.75
C THR A 613 -6.00 18.60 -41.15
N ARG A 614 -7.05 19.21 -41.73
CA ARG A 614 -7.41 19.01 -43.15
C ARG A 614 -6.24 19.32 -44.09
N CYS A 615 -5.60 20.48 -43.95
CA CYS A 615 -4.49 20.86 -44.82
C CYS A 615 -3.27 19.95 -44.67
N LEU A 616 -3.04 19.37 -43.48
CA LEU A 616 -2.00 18.36 -43.26
C LEU A 616 -2.33 17.04 -43.97
N GLU A 617 -3.54 16.51 -43.79
CA GLU A 617 -4.00 15.29 -44.44
C GLU A 617 -4.03 15.40 -45.97
N GLU A 618 -4.44 16.56 -46.51
CA GLU A 618 -4.46 16.83 -47.96
C GLU A 618 -3.07 17.08 -48.58
N SER A 619 -2.02 17.34 -47.77
CA SER A 619 -0.68 17.69 -48.26
C SER A 619 0.38 16.62 -47.98
N CYS A 620 0.17 15.75 -46.98
CA CYS A 620 1.15 14.79 -46.50
C CYS A 620 0.55 13.39 -46.42
N GLN A 621 0.58 12.64 -47.53
CA GLN A 621 0.00 11.30 -47.60
C GLN A 621 0.66 10.31 -46.61
N ASP A 622 1.98 10.40 -46.45
CA ASP A 622 2.74 9.56 -45.51
C ASP A 622 2.77 10.11 -44.07
N LEU A 623 1.93 11.09 -43.71
CA LEU A 623 1.99 11.81 -42.43
C LEU A 623 2.12 10.89 -41.21
N PHE A 624 1.26 9.88 -41.15
CA PHE A 624 1.14 8.91 -40.05
C PHE A 624 1.97 7.63 -40.26
N TYR A 625 2.74 7.51 -41.35
CA TYR A 625 3.44 6.28 -41.70
C TYR A 625 4.60 5.99 -40.73
N ALA A 626 4.45 4.95 -39.91
CA ALA A 626 5.41 4.57 -38.88
C ALA A 626 6.62 3.76 -39.39
N GLY A 627 6.67 3.37 -40.67
CA GLY A 627 7.72 2.50 -41.21
C GLY A 627 9.10 3.14 -41.38
N ASP A 628 9.20 4.47 -41.26
CA ASP A 628 10.45 5.17 -40.93
C ASP A 628 10.27 5.76 -39.53
N PRO A 629 10.89 5.17 -38.50
CA PRO A 629 10.67 5.60 -37.12
C PRO A 629 11.31 6.96 -36.81
N ASP A 630 12.44 7.32 -37.43
CA ASP A 630 13.10 8.61 -37.17
C ASP A 630 12.27 9.78 -37.77
N VAL A 631 11.71 9.59 -38.96
CA VAL A 631 10.80 10.56 -39.58
C VAL A 631 9.45 10.62 -38.85
N PHE A 632 8.89 9.49 -38.42
CA PHE A 632 7.66 9.44 -37.63
C PHE A 632 7.84 10.17 -36.28
N HIS A 633 8.91 9.87 -35.54
CA HIS A 633 9.23 10.51 -34.27
C HIS A 633 9.31 12.03 -34.41
N LYS A 634 10.09 12.53 -35.38
CA LYS A 634 10.22 13.97 -35.63
C LYS A 634 8.86 14.63 -35.90
N ARG A 635 8.03 14.05 -36.77
CA ARG A 635 6.71 14.60 -37.13
C ARG A 635 5.76 14.64 -35.93
N TYR A 636 5.71 13.56 -35.16
CA TYR A 636 4.84 13.45 -33.98
C TYR A 636 5.31 14.37 -32.84
N SER A 637 6.62 14.50 -32.62
CA SER A 637 7.18 15.47 -31.66
C SER A 637 6.84 16.91 -32.03
N SER A 638 6.95 17.31 -33.31
CA SER A 638 6.54 18.66 -33.74
C SER A 638 5.04 18.93 -33.48
N TRP A 639 4.17 17.92 -33.61
CA TRP A 639 2.75 18.04 -33.24
C TRP A 639 2.55 18.22 -31.73
N LEU A 640 3.23 17.42 -30.89
CA LEU A 640 3.15 17.55 -29.43
C LEU A 640 3.68 18.91 -28.92
N CYS A 641 4.75 19.44 -29.52
CA CYS A 641 5.23 20.79 -29.22
C CYS A 641 4.18 21.86 -29.56
N PHE A 642 3.64 21.85 -30.78
CA PHE A 642 2.59 22.79 -31.21
C PHE A 642 1.36 22.81 -30.30
N ILE A 643 0.90 21.62 -29.88
CA ILE A 643 -0.22 21.49 -28.93
C ILE A 643 0.13 22.05 -27.54
N SER A 644 1.38 21.87 -27.10
CA SER A 644 1.87 22.39 -25.81
C SER A 644 1.98 23.92 -25.83
N ASP A 645 2.50 24.50 -26.91
CA ASP A 645 2.59 25.95 -27.11
C ASP A 645 1.18 26.60 -27.13
N LEU A 646 0.21 25.95 -27.78
CA LEU A 646 -1.19 26.39 -27.75
C LEU A 646 -1.79 26.36 -26.33
N GLU A 647 -1.64 25.27 -25.58
CA GLU A 647 -2.16 25.20 -24.21
C GLU A 647 -1.45 26.20 -23.26
N LEU A 648 -0.15 26.45 -23.45
CA LEU A 648 0.59 27.50 -22.72
C LEU A 648 0.09 28.91 -23.04
N SER A 649 -0.38 29.17 -24.26
CA SER A 649 -0.87 30.48 -24.69
C SER A 649 -2.21 30.91 -24.06
N LYS A 650 -2.95 29.95 -23.45
CA LYS A 650 -4.25 30.15 -22.78
C LYS A 650 -5.34 30.81 -23.66
N THR A 651 -5.28 30.64 -24.98
CA THR A 651 -6.29 31.19 -25.91
C THR A 651 -7.65 30.49 -25.82
N SER A 652 -7.70 29.25 -25.36
CA SER A 652 -8.94 28.48 -25.09
C SER A 652 -9.19 28.33 -23.59
N LYS A 653 -10.46 28.18 -23.19
CA LYS A 653 -10.84 27.78 -21.82
C LYS A 653 -10.99 26.27 -21.65
N GLN A 654 -11.16 25.54 -22.75
CA GLN A 654 -11.18 24.08 -22.76
C GLN A 654 -9.78 23.56 -23.11
N SER A 655 -9.35 22.45 -22.50
CA SER A 655 -8.11 21.77 -22.91
C SER A 655 -8.32 21.19 -24.31
N LEU A 656 -7.40 21.52 -25.22
CA LEU A 656 -7.42 21.07 -26.60
C LEU A 656 -7.40 19.54 -26.70
N LYS A 657 -6.74 18.87 -25.75
CA LYS A 657 -6.66 17.40 -25.62
C LYS A 657 -8.01 16.72 -25.39
N ASN A 658 -9.00 17.44 -24.88
CA ASN A 658 -10.37 16.93 -24.67
C ASN A 658 -11.30 17.14 -25.89
N SER A 659 -10.83 17.80 -26.96
CA SER A 659 -11.63 18.03 -28.16
C SER A 659 -11.70 16.79 -29.05
N GLN A 660 -12.86 16.54 -29.68
CA GLN A 660 -13.04 15.44 -30.63
C GLN A 660 -12.03 15.54 -31.79
N VAL A 661 -11.77 16.75 -32.29
CA VAL A 661 -10.84 17.00 -33.40
C VAL A 661 -9.42 16.59 -33.05
N TYR A 662 -8.96 16.88 -31.83
CA TYR A 662 -7.66 16.40 -31.34
C TYR A 662 -7.64 14.87 -31.20
N GLN A 663 -8.71 14.26 -30.68
CA GLN A 663 -8.80 12.82 -30.48
C GLN A 663 -8.83 12.07 -31.81
N ASP A 664 -9.65 12.50 -32.78
CA ASP A 664 -9.74 11.94 -34.12
C ASP A 664 -8.38 11.98 -34.83
N PHE A 665 -7.70 13.14 -34.83
CA PHE A 665 -6.40 13.28 -35.47
C PHE A 665 -5.30 12.52 -34.72
N SER A 666 -5.33 12.51 -33.37
CA SER A 666 -4.36 11.76 -32.56
C SER A 666 -4.52 10.24 -32.71
N SER A 667 -5.76 9.75 -32.91
CA SER A 667 -6.06 8.32 -33.09
C SER A 667 -5.46 7.70 -34.36
N ARG A 668 -5.11 8.53 -35.35
CA ARG A 668 -4.49 8.11 -36.62
C ARG A 668 -2.98 7.90 -36.53
N TRP A 669 -2.32 8.29 -35.44
CA TRP A 669 -0.90 8.05 -35.26
C TRP A 669 -0.67 6.65 -34.69
N ASP A 670 -0.11 5.76 -35.50
CA ASP A 670 0.22 4.37 -35.14
C ASP A 670 1.44 4.27 -34.19
N ILE A 671 1.37 4.95 -33.04
CA ILE A 671 2.42 4.97 -32.01
C ILE A 671 2.77 3.57 -31.48
N ILE A 672 1.85 2.60 -31.59
CA ILE A 672 2.08 1.20 -31.24
C ILE A 672 2.98 0.51 -32.29
N VAL A 673 2.81 0.80 -33.59
CA VAL A 673 3.67 0.27 -34.66
C VAL A 673 5.06 0.88 -34.57
N TYR A 674 5.15 2.18 -34.30
CA TYR A 674 6.41 2.85 -33.96
C TYR A 674 7.14 2.15 -32.80
N TYR A 675 6.43 1.90 -31.69
CA TYR A 675 7.02 1.18 -30.56
C TYR A 675 7.47 -0.25 -30.94
N GLN A 676 6.69 -0.99 -31.73
CA GLN A 676 7.06 -2.34 -32.17
C GLN A 676 8.36 -2.36 -32.97
N ILE A 677 8.60 -1.36 -33.84
CA ILE A 677 9.85 -1.21 -34.59
C ILE A 677 11.01 -0.91 -33.64
N ARG A 678 10.87 0.09 -32.75
CA ARG A 678 11.92 0.43 -31.75
C ARG A 678 12.21 -0.71 -30.77
N PHE A 679 11.18 -1.43 -30.33
CA PHE A 679 11.31 -2.63 -29.50
C PHE A 679 12.12 -3.72 -30.21
N LEU A 680 11.89 -3.93 -31.51
CA LEU A 680 12.62 -4.91 -32.30
C LEU A 680 14.08 -4.49 -32.54
N GLU A 681 14.35 -3.22 -32.82
CA GLU A 681 15.71 -2.65 -32.92
C GLU A 681 16.52 -2.88 -31.64
N ILE A 682 15.93 -2.59 -30.48
CA ILE A 682 16.59 -2.71 -29.17
C ILE A 682 16.72 -4.18 -28.75
N SER A 683 15.68 -5.00 -28.90
CA SER A 683 15.70 -6.42 -28.50
C SER A 683 16.67 -7.24 -29.36
N ASN A 684 16.72 -6.99 -30.67
CA ASN A 684 17.64 -7.69 -31.56
C ASN A 684 19.11 -7.38 -31.24
N ALA A 685 19.43 -6.18 -30.75
CA ALA A 685 20.79 -5.85 -30.32
C ALA A 685 21.26 -6.74 -29.14
N ILE A 686 20.35 -7.02 -28.20
CA ILE A 686 20.61 -7.89 -27.04
C ILE A 686 20.72 -9.35 -27.49
N GLU A 687 19.70 -9.87 -28.18
CA GLU A 687 19.64 -11.29 -28.57
C GLU A 687 20.77 -11.69 -29.55
N ASN A 688 21.21 -10.77 -30.43
CA ASN A 688 22.36 -10.99 -31.31
C ASN A 688 23.64 -11.33 -30.51
N ILE A 689 23.92 -10.59 -29.43
CA ILE A 689 25.10 -10.86 -28.59
C ILE A 689 24.91 -12.13 -27.76
N LEU A 690 23.72 -12.35 -27.19
CA LEU A 690 23.41 -13.58 -26.43
C LEU A 690 23.55 -14.86 -27.28
N LEU A 691 23.28 -14.78 -28.59
CA LEU A 691 23.43 -15.91 -29.51
C LEU A 691 24.85 -16.05 -30.07
N ASN A 692 25.50 -14.96 -30.48
CA ASN A 692 26.75 -15.01 -31.25
C ASN A 692 28.02 -14.83 -30.39
N GLN A 693 27.98 -14.06 -29.30
CA GLN A 693 29.15 -13.79 -28.43
C GLN A 693 28.76 -13.68 -26.93
N PRO A 694 28.05 -14.66 -26.33
CA PRO A 694 27.56 -14.56 -24.95
C PRO A 694 28.66 -14.33 -23.91
N PHE A 695 29.85 -14.90 -24.11
CA PHE A 695 30.99 -14.77 -23.19
C PHE A 695 32.08 -13.81 -23.70
N GLY A 696 31.71 -12.89 -24.60
CA GLY A 696 32.64 -11.91 -25.16
C GLY A 696 33.12 -10.87 -24.14
N LEU A 697 34.42 -10.58 -24.19
CA LEU A 697 35.06 -9.47 -23.47
C LEU A 697 35.41 -8.35 -24.45
N HIS A 698 35.42 -7.11 -23.98
CA HIS A 698 35.98 -5.97 -24.73
C HIS A 698 37.50 -6.09 -24.83
N GLU A 699 38.06 -5.81 -26.01
CA GLU A 699 39.51 -5.75 -26.22
C GLU A 699 40.10 -4.42 -25.68
N ASP A 700 39.30 -3.36 -25.64
CA ASP A 700 39.69 -2.04 -25.14
C ASP A 700 39.70 -1.98 -23.60
N SER A 701 40.90 -1.90 -23.02
CA SER A 701 41.11 -1.68 -21.58
C SER A 701 40.40 -0.44 -21.02
N SER A 702 40.10 0.56 -21.87
CA SER A 702 39.39 1.80 -21.54
C SER A 702 37.86 1.67 -21.47
N ALA A 703 37.26 0.56 -21.93
CA ALA A 703 35.82 0.37 -21.90
C ALA A 703 35.28 0.38 -20.45
N LEU A 704 34.16 1.07 -20.22
CA LEU A 704 33.55 1.22 -18.88
C LEU A 704 33.02 -0.10 -18.32
N TYR A 705 32.58 -1.01 -19.20
CA TYR A 705 32.27 -2.41 -18.91
C TYR A 705 33.26 -3.31 -19.65
N LYS A 706 33.66 -4.42 -19.04
CA LYS A 706 34.65 -5.37 -19.60
C LYS A 706 34.01 -6.51 -20.38
N THR A 707 32.73 -6.80 -20.15
CA THR A 707 31.91 -7.76 -20.90
C THR A 707 31.09 -7.06 -21.98
N LEU A 708 30.98 -7.67 -23.17
CA LEU A 708 30.19 -7.10 -24.27
C LEU A 708 28.71 -6.95 -23.85
N ILE A 709 28.14 -7.99 -23.26
CA ILE A 709 26.72 -8.05 -22.87
C ILE A 709 26.32 -6.92 -21.92
N THR A 710 27.10 -6.61 -20.87
CA THR A 710 26.76 -5.54 -19.93
C THR A 710 26.73 -4.19 -20.63
N SER A 711 27.69 -3.93 -21.53
CA SER A 711 27.71 -2.69 -22.31
C SER A 711 26.49 -2.53 -23.22
N THR A 712 26.03 -3.61 -23.85
CA THR A 712 24.86 -3.55 -24.74
C THR A 712 23.53 -3.55 -23.98
N ILE A 713 23.41 -4.19 -22.82
CA ILE A 713 22.24 -4.01 -21.94
C ILE A 713 22.14 -2.55 -21.49
N PHE A 714 23.25 -1.92 -21.08
CA PHE A 714 23.27 -0.50 -20.70
C PHE A 714 22.89 0.42 -21.87
N GLN A 715 23.50 0.26 -23.05
CA GLN A 715 23.14 1.01 -24.25
C GLN A 715 21.68 0.79 -24.70
N SER A 716 21.13 -0.40 -24.47
CA SER A 716 19.72 -0.72 -24.78
C SER A 716 18.76 0.02 -23.85
N ILE A 717 19.10 0.11 -22.56
CA ILE A 717 18.38 0.94 -21.58
C ILE A 717 18.51 2.42 -21.95
N GLU A 718 19.72 2.90 -22.27
CA GLU A 718 19.96 4.29 -22.67
C GLU A 718 19.09 4.69 -23.87
N ARG A 719 19.08 3.87 -24.94
CA ARG A 719 18.26 4.07 -26.15
C ARG A 719 16.76 4.18 -25.86
N CYS A 720 16.23 3.51 -24.83
CA CYS A 720 14.81 3.63 -24.46
C CYS A 720 14.42 5.06 -24.03
N TRP A 721 15.39 5.88 -23.60
CA TRP A 721 15.17 7.22 -23.04
C TRP A 721 15.91 8.34 -23.79
N GLN A 722 16.60 8.01 -24.89
CA GLN A 722 17.16 8.98 -25.81
C GLN A 722 16.05 9.80 -26.50
N THR A 723 16.30 11.10 -26.70
CA THR A 723 15.30 12.08 -27.16
C THR A 723 14.73 11.78 -28.56
N THR A 724 15.39 10.94 -29.36
CA THR A 724 14.99 10.49 -30.71
C THR A 724 14.24 9.14 -30.75
N TYR A 725 14.09 8.50 -29.59
CA TYR A 725 13.40 7.22 -29.40
C TYR A 725 12.22 7.35 -28.43
N PHE A 726 12.41 8.14 -27.36
CA PHE A 726 11.39 8.36 -26.35
C PHE A 726 10.23 9.20 -26.87
N LEU A 727 9.01 8.76 -26.56
CA LEU A 727 7.76 9.52 -26.70
C LEU A 727 6.96 9.38 -25.40
N GLU A 728 6.54 10.51 -24.83
CA GLU A 728 5.85 10.56 -23.52
C GLU A 728 4.60 9.66 -23.43
N PRO A 729 3.71 9.57 -24.44
CA PRO A 729 2.57 8.63 -24.41
C PRO A 729 2.98 7.14 -24.31
N LEU A 730 4.18 6.80 -24.79
CA LEU A 730 4.75 5.45 -24.77
C LEU A 730 5.67 5.21 -23.55
N ALA A 731 5.77 6.15 -22.61
CA ALA A 731 6.64 6.02 -21.43
C ALA A 731 6.41 4.72 -20.65
N HIS A 732 5.16 4.26 -20.54
CA HIS A 732 4.79 2.99 -19.91
C HIS A 732 5.38 1.75 -20.64
N GLN A 733 5.59 1.84 -21.96
CA GLN A 733 6.14 0.76 -22.79
C GLN A 733 7.67 0.77 -22.74
N PHE A 734 8.30 1.94 -22.84
CA PHE A 734 9.76 2.09 -22.63
C PHE A 734 10.19 1.75 -21.19
N TRP A 735 9.33 2.02 -20.19
CA TRP A 735 9.51 1.54 -18.81
C TRP A 735 9.47 0.02 -18.72
N LYS A 736 8.44 -0.61 -19.31
CA LYS A 736 8.35 -2.07 -19.40
C LYS A 736 9.57 -2.69 -20.09
N LEU A 737 10.04 -2.10 -21.20
CA LEU A 737 11.24 -2.55 -21.90
C LEU A 737 12.50 -2.42 -21.03
N THR A 738 12.66 -1.31 -20.29
CA THR A 738 13.76 -1.11 -19.35
C THR A 738 13.83 -2.23 -18.30
N LEU A 739 12.69 -2.57 -17.69
CA LEU A 739 12.59 -3.69 -16.75
C LEU A 739 12.80 -5.05 -17.43
N GLN A 740 12.31 -5.24 -18.66
CA GLN A 740 12.53 -6.46 -19.44
C GLN A 740 14.03 -6.66 -19.77
N CYS A 741 14.79 -5.62 -20.08
CA CYS A 741 16.24 -5.70 -20.28
C CYS A 741 16.96 -6.16 -19.00
N LEU A 742 16.64 -5.58 -17.85
CA LEU A 742 17.20 -5.97 -16.54
C LEU A 742 16.87 -7.43 -16.17
N VAL A 743 15.60 -7.83 -16.36
CA VAL A 743 15.14 -9.20 -16.08
C VAL A 743 15.73 -10.22 -17.06
N ARG A 744 15.85 -9.89 -18.35
CA ARG A 744 16.48 -10.75 -19.36
C ARG A 744 17.96 -10.98 -19.04
N PHE A 745 18.67 -9.93 -18.64
CA PHE A 745 20.06 -10.02 -18.20
C PHE A 745 20.21 -10.88 -16.94
N ARG A 746 19.35 -10.66 -15.92
CA ARG A 746 19.32 -11.51 -14.72
C ARG A 746 19.08 -12.99 -15.05
N ILE A 747 18.04 -13.31 -15.83
CA ILE A 747 17.69 -14.70 -16.19
C ILE A 747 18.85 -15.38 -16.93
N TRP A 748 19.56 -14.65 -17.79
CA TRP A 748 20.72 -15.19 -18.49
C TRP A 748 21.88 -15.55 -17.55
N ILE A 749 22.17 -14.74 -16.53
CA ILE A 749 23.19 -15.06 -15.50
C ILE A 749 22.72 -16.17 -14.56
N GLU A 750 21.42 -16.23 -14.24
CA GLU A 750 20.83 -17.33 -13.45
C GLU A 750 20.84 -18.68 -14.19
N ALA A 751 21.06 -18.69 -15.51
CA ALA A 751 21.12 -19.89 -16.34
C ALA A 751 22.52 -20.52 -16.49
N PHE A 752 23.56 -19.97 -15.86
CA PHE A 752 24.92 -20.54 -15.93
C PHE A 752 25.09 -21.80 -15.08
N ASP A 753 25.68 -22.86 -15.66
CA ASP A 753 26.28 -23.97 -14.90
C ASP A 753 27.73 -23.64 -14.52
N VAL A 754 28.22 -24.21 -13.41
CA VAL A 754 29.56 -23.98 -12.83
C VAL A 754 30.69 -24.20 -13.84
N LYS A 755 30.50 -25.04 -14.87
CA LYS A 755 31.50 -25.33 -15.90
C LYS A 755 31.36 -24.49 -17.19
N THR A 756 30.33 -23.64 -17.32
CA THR A 756 30.01 -23.00 -18.61
C THR A 756 30.86 -21.75 -18.93
N PRO A 757 31.08 -20.79 -18.02
CA PRO A 757 31.91 -19.61 -18.30
C PRO A 757 33.31 -19.75 -17.67
N ASP A 758 34.33 -19.22 -18.35
CA ASP A 758 35.68 -19.17 -17.77
C ASP A 758 35.74 -18.23 -16.55
N MET A 759 36.65 -18.54 -15.62
CA MET A 759 36.91 -17.78 -14.41
C MET A 759 37.22 -16.31 -14.70
N LYS A 760 37.95 -16.00 -15.78
CA LYS A 760 38.23 -14.62 -16.19
C LYS A 760 36.94 -13.90 -16.60
N PHE A 761 36.03 -14.57 -17.30
CA PHE A 761 34.73 -13.98 -17.67
C PHE A 761 33.84 -13.75 -16.43
N LEU A 762 33.73 -14.75 -15.55
CA LEU A 762 32.95 -14.65 -14.30
C LEU A 762 33.39 -13.46 -13.44
N LEU A 763 34.70 -13.25 -13.29
CA LEU A 763 35.26 -12.13 -12.51
C LEU A 763 35.00 -10.77 -13.17
N ASN A 764 35.18 -10.65 -14.49
CA ASN A 764 34.86 -9.41 -15.21
C ASN A 764 33.37 -9.07 -15.11
N LEU A 765 32.47 -10.06 -15.23
CA LEU A 765 31.03 -9.87 -15.04
C LEU A 765 30.67 -9.48 -13.59
N TYR A 766 31.33 -10.07 -12.59
CA TYR A 766 31.13 -9.74 -11.17
C TYR A 766 31.50 -8.28 -10.84
N ILE A 767 32.50 -7.73 -11.54
CA ILE A 767 32.91 -6.31 -11.44
C ILE A 767 31.96 -5.42 -12.24
N ASP A 768 31.65 -5.79 -13.48
CA ASP A 768 30.72 -5.06 -14.35
C ASP A 768 29.35 -4.84 -13.69
N LEU A 769 28.80 -5.85 -13.00
CA LEU A 769 27.54 -5.70 -12.26
C LEU A 769 27.60 -4.64 -11.14
N LYS A 770 28.78 -4.42 -10.53
CA LYS A 770 29.00 -3.38 -9.50
C LYS A 770 28.90 -1.98 -10.12
N VAL A 771 29.59 -1.78 -11.25
CA VAL A 771 29.60 -0.52 -12.00
C VAL A 771 28.23 -0.27 -12.65
N PHE A 772 27.62 -1.30 -13.25
CA PHE A 772 26.32 -1.24 -13.90
C PHE A 772 25.22 -0.84 -12.91
N SER A 773 25.27 -1.35 -11.67
CA SER A 773 24.33 -0.93 -10.63
C SER A 773 24.45 0.57 -10.30
N GLN A 774 25.65 1.13 -10.33
CA GLN A 774 25.89 2.55 -10.02
C GLN A 774 25.47 3.46 -11.19
N GLU A 775 25.93 3.16 -12.40
CA GLU A 775 25.62 3.97 -13.59
C GLU A 775 24.14 3.90 -13.98
N THR A 776 23.50 2.73 -13.90
CA THR A 776 22.07 2.60 -14.26
C THR A 776 21.18 3.31 -13.22
N GLN A 777 21.58 3.31 -11.94
CA GLN A 777 20.89 4.08 -10.91
C GLN A 777 21.08 5.60 -11.10
N ALA A 778 22.29 6.05 -11.43
CA ALA A 778 22.58 7.45 -11.75
C ALA A 778 21.77 7.92 -12.98
N PHE A 779 21.71 7.12 -14.05
CA PHE A 779 20.92 7.40 -15.25
C PHE A 779 19.41 7.46 -14.96
N PHE A 780 18.88 6.53 -14.16
CA PHE A 780 17.47 6.52 -13.76
C PHE A 780 17.07 7.79 -13.02
N HIS A 781 17.82 8.20 -11.99
CA HIS A 781 17.50 9.43 -11.27
C HIS A 781 17.69 10.68 -12.13
N LYS A 782 18.83 10.80 -12.83
CA LYS A 782 19.21 12.03 -13.55
C LYS A 782 18.39 12.26 -14.83
N THR A 783 18.21 11.23 -15.64
CA THR A 783 17.64 11.38 -17.00
C THR A 783 16.22 10.84 -17.08
N ILE A 784 15.92 9.68 -16.50
CA ILE A 784 14.55 9.12 -16.55
C ILE A 784 13.60 9.96 -15.68
N LEU A 785 13.90 10.13 -14.38
CA LEU A 785 13.03 10.89 -13.47
C LEU A 785 13.12 12.41 -13.65
N SER A 786 14.31 13.02 -13.59
CA SER A 786 14.46 14.49 -13.58
C SER A 786 14.55 15.17 -14.96
N GLU A 787 14.52 14.43 -16.06
CA GLU A 787 14.30 15.01 -17.40
C GLU A 787 13.03 14.46 -18.08
N ARG A 788 12.99 13.15 -18.38
CA ARG A 788 12.00 12.55 -19.30
C ARG A 788 10.59 12.36 -18.71
N LEU A 789 10.48 12.12 -17.40
CA LEU A 789 9.20 11.91 -16.71
C LEU A 789 8.74 13.12 -15.89
N THR A 790 9.35 14.29 -16.08
CA THR A 790 9.11 15.51 -15.29
C THR A 790 7.64 15.93 -15.21
N SER A 791 6.87 15.79 -16.29
CA SER A 791 5.41 16.03 -16.31
C SER A 791 4.65 15.13 -15.34
N ILE A 792 5.08 13.88 -15.18
CA ILE A 792 4.39 12.84 -14.40
C ILE A 792 4.86 12.87 -12.94
N THR A 793 6.17 13.03 -12.71
CA THR A 793 6.75 13.09 -11.35
C THR A 793 6.35 14.36 -10.59
N SER A 794 6.09 15.46 -11.30
CA SER A 794 5.55 16.70 -10.71
C SER A 794 4.05 16.66 -10.39
N LEU A 795 3.28 15.77 -11.04
CA LEU A 795 1.85 15.58 -10.77
C LEU A 795 1.56 14.64 -9.60
N SER A 796 2.47 13.71 -9.28
CA SER A 796 2.33 12.83 -8.11
C SER A 796 3.68 12.37 -7.53
N PRO A 797 4.00 12.68 -6.27
CA PRO A 797 5.21 12.17 -5.62
C PRO A 797 5.17 10.64 -5.44
N ASN A 798 3.98 10.06 -5.24
CA ASN A 798 3.79 8.64 -4.99
C ASN A 798 4.26 7.78 -6.18
N ILE A 799 3.90 8.19 -7.40
CA ILE A 799 4.35 7.52 -8.64
C ILE A 799 5.88 7.54 -8.74
N THR A 800 6.52 8.65 -8.33
CA THR A 800 7.98 8.77 -8.29
C THR A 800 8.60 7.78 -7.29
N THR A 801 8.00 7.61 -6.11
CA THR A 801 8.46 6.63 -5.11
C THR A 801 8.24 5.18 -5.55
N GLU A 802 7.12 4.86 -6.20
CA GLU A 802 6.82 3.50 -6.68
C GLU A 802 7.73 3.09 -7.84
N LEU A 803 7.91 3.95 -8.84
CA LEU A 803 8.87 3.71 -9.93
C LEU A 803 10.29 3.51 -9.40
N THR A 804 10.69 4.31 -8.41
CA THR A 804 12.00 4.17 -7.73
C THR A 804 12.10 2.85 -6.96
N SER A 805 11.03 2.43 -6.27
CA SER A 805 11.00 1.17 -5.52
C SER A 805 11.13 -0.04 -6.44
N VAL A 806 10.30 -0.13 -7.49
CA VAL A 806 10.32 -1.23 -8.47
C VAL A 806 11.66 -1.30 -9.21
N PHE A 807 12.25 -0.14 -9.53
CA PHE A 807 13.57 -0.07 -10.15
C PHE A 807 14.68 -0.60 -9.23
N ASN A 808 14.69 -0.13 -7.98
CA ASN A 808 15.67 -0.56 -6.99
C ASN A 808 15.51 -2.05 -6.63
N GLU A 809 14.28 -2.59 -6.64
CA GLU A 809 14.03 -4.02 -6.50
C GLU A 809 14.61 -4.81 -7.68
N ALA A 810 14.29 -4.43 -8.92
CA ALA A 810 14.80 -5.11 -10.12
C ALA A 810 16.34 -5.04 -10.21
N LEU A 811 16.93 -3.88 -9.89
CA LEU A 811 18.37 -3.66 -9.94
C LEU A 811 19.09 -4.36 -8.78
N SER A 812 18.55 -4.37 -7.57
CA SER A 812 19.15 -5.11 -6.44
C SER A 812 18.97 -6.62 -6.58
N ALA A 813 17.88 -7.10 -7.17
CA ALA A 813 17.70 -8.52 -7.51
C ALA A 813 18.68 -8.99 -8.59
N LEU A 814 19.02 -8.13 -9.56
CA LEU A 814 20.15 -8.37 -10.48
C LEU A 814 21.48 -8.35 -9.71
N THR A 815 21.83 -7.22 -9.10
CA THR A 815 23.15 -6.99 -8.51
C THR A 815 23.47 -7.94 -7.36
N ASN A 816 22.62 -8.04 -6.34
CA ASN A 816 22.94 -8.80 -5.12
C ASN A 816 22.89 -10.31 -5.38
N LYS A 817 21.81 -10.79 -6.03
CA LYS A 817 21.63 -12.23 -6.26
C LYS A 817 22.60 -12.77 -7.33
N CYS A 818 22.80 -12.05 -8.44
CA CYS A 818 23.72 -12.52 -9.48
C CYS A 818 25.19 -12.38 -9.06
N ARG A 819 25.60 -11.32 -8.35
CA ARG A 819 26.98 -11.25 -7.84
C ARG A 819 27.26 -12.33 -6.79
N LEU A 820 26.29 -12.68 -5.94
CA LEU A 820 26.43 -13.84 -5.02
C LEU A 820 26.51 -15.17 -5.78
N ASN A 821 25.69 -15.38 -6.83
CA ASN A 821 25.77 -16.57 -7.67
C ASN A 821 27.15 -16.68 -8.36
N LEU A 822 27.61 -15.61 -9.00
CA LEU A 822 28.93 -15.54 -9.65
C LEU A 822 30.08 -15.73 -8.64
N LYS A 823 29.98 -15.16 -7.42
CA LYS A 823 30.93 -15.43 -6.33
C LYS A 823 30.99 -16.93 -6.05
N ASN A 824 29.84 -17.55 -5.81
CA ASN A 824 29.73 -18.97 -5.50
C ASN A 824 30.26 -19.85 -6.65
N MET A 825 30.00 -19.51 -7.91
CA MET A 825 30.54 -20.23 -9.08
C MET A 825 32.07 -20.20 -9.13
N VAL A 826 32.70 -19.03 -8.95
CA VAL A 826 34.18 -18.91 -8.93
C VAL A 826 34.76 -19.65 -7.73
N VAL A 827 34.14 -19.54 -6.54
CA VAL A 827 34.50 -20.30 -5.34
C VAL A 827 34.44 -21.80 -5.60
N GLN A 828 33.37 -22.31 -6.23
CA GLN A 828 33.25 -23.73 -6.59
C GLN A 828 34.27 -24.19 -7.65
N GLN A 829 34.58 -23.36 -8.67
CA GLN A 829 35.65 -23.66 -9.62
C GLN A 829 37.03 -23.74 -8.93
N LEU A 830 37.31 -22.89 -7.94
CA LEU A 830 38.55 -22.92 -7.14
C LEU A 830 38.60 -24.14 -6.22
N ILE A 831 37.50 -24.42 -5.49
CA ILE A 831 37.37 -25.60 -4.61
C ILE A 831 37.55 -26.88 -5.44
N GLN A 832 36.94 -27.00 -6.62
CA GLN A 832 37.11 -28.19 -7.46
C GLN A 832 38.59 -28.39 -7.85
N ARG A 833 39.27 -27.35 -8.36
CA ARG A 833 40.71 -27.41 -8.72
C ARG A 833 41.58 -27.83 -7.53
N CYS A 834 41.21 -27.44 -6.31
CA CYS A 834 41.92 -27.81 -5.09
C CYS A 834 41.60 -29.24 -4.63
N ASN A 835 40.33 -29.65 -4.67
CA ASN A 835 39.90 -31.01 -4.31
C ASN A 835 40.44 -32.07 -5.28
N ASP A 836 40.53 -31.76 -6.57
CA ASP A 836 41.17 -32.61 -7.59
C ASP A 836 42.66 -32.90 -7.22
N THR A 837 43.34 -31.97 -6.53
CA THR A 837 44.68 -32.22 -5.97
C THR A 837 44.64 -32.95 -4.62
N LEU A 838 43.73 -32.59 -3.72
CA LEU A 838 43.61 -33.19 -2.38
C LEU A 838 43.21 -34.66 -2.39
N GLN A 839 42.49 -35.15 -3.40
CA GLN A 839 42.15 -36.58 -3.50
C GLN A 839 43.39 -37.51 -3.46
N SER A 840 44.56 -37.03 -3.89
CA SER A 840 45.83 -37.78 -3.81
C SER A 840 46.27 -38.14 -2.38
N VAL A 841 45.71 -37.49 -1.34
CA VAL A 841 45.89 -37.86 0.08
C VAL A 841 45.34 -39.28 0.35
N GLN A 842 44.31 -39.73 -0.36
CA GLN A 842 43.73 -41.07 -0.20
C GLN A 842 44.68 -42.21 -0.62
N ASP A 843 45.71 -41.93 -1.43
CA ASP A 843 46.72 -42.92 -1.81
C ASP A 843 47.80 -43.14 -0.74
N ILE A 844 47.95 -42.24 0.26
CA ILE A 844 49.00 -42.36 1.30
C ILE A 844 49.04 -43.76 1.95
N PRO A 845 47.92 -44.41 2.33
CA PRO A 845 47.96 -45.77 2.88
C PRO A 845 48.51 -46.83 1.91
N ARG A 846 48.28 -46.68 0.60
CA ARG A 846 48.83 -47.56 -0.45
C ARG A 846 50.34 -47.33 -0.64
N MET A 847 50.80 -46.09 -0.47
CA MET A 847 52.20 -45.70 -0.65
C MET A 847 53.14 -46.20 0.46
N TYR A 848 52.60 -46.74 1.56
CA TYR A 848 53.40 -47.28 2.69
C TYR A 848 53.10 -48.75 3.04
N ARG A 849 51.84 -49.20 3.03
CA ARG A 849 51.48 -50.58 3.45
C ARG A 849 52.11 -51.65 2.55
N LYS A 850 52.89 -52.55 3.15
CA LYS A 850 53.64 -53.63 2.49
C LYS A 850 54.68 -53.13 1.47
N THR A 851 55.24 -51.94 1.71
CA THR A 851 56.30 -51.37 0.87
C THR A 851 57.62 -51.29 1.64
N ASN A 852 58.75 -51.51 0.96
CA ASN A 852 60.09 -51.28 1.51
C ASN A 852 60.46 -49.77 1.52
N ARG A 853 59.46 -48.89 1.62
CA ARG A 853 59.65 -47.43 1.60
C ARG A 853 60.12 -46.96 2.98
N GLU A 854 61.08 -46.05 2.97
CA GLU A 854 61.66 -45.41 4.16
C GLU A 854 60.63 -44.55 4.90
N ALA A 855 60.93 -44.16 6.13
CA ALA A 855 60.07 -43.28 6.92
C ALA A 855 59.99 -41.86 6.30
N PRO A 856 58.81 -41.22 6.30
CA PRO A 856 58.62 -39.94 5.62
C PRO A 856 59.29 -38.77 6.36
N THR A 857 60.08 -37.99 5.63
CA THR A 857 60.85 -36.83 6.14
C THR A 857 60.44 -35.50 5.51
N LYS A 858 59.43 -35.49 4.63
CA LYS A 858 58.92 -34.32 3.91
C LYS A 858 57.40 -34.42 3.71
N PRO A 859 56.69 -33.28 3.61
CA PRO A 859 55.27 -33.28 3.27
C PRO A 859 55.00 -33.68 1.82
N SER A 860 53.78 -34.12 1.54
CA SER A 860 53.31 -34.52 0.22
C SER A 860 53.20 -33.34 -0.75
N ASN A 861 53.67 -33.52 -2.00
CA ASN A 861 53.57 -32.53 -3.09
C ASN A 861 52.12 -32.06 -3.36
N CYS A 862 51.13 -32.85 -2.95
CA CYS A 862 49.71 -32.50 -2.92
C CYS A 862 49.49 -31.09 -2.37
N ILE A 863 49.94 -30.81 -1.15
CA ILE A 863 49.64 -29.58 -0.41
C ILE A 863 50.22 -28.36 -1.12
N ALA A 864 51.51 -28.43 -1.50
CA ALA A 864 52.17 -27.37 -2.25
C ALA A 864 51.47 -27.10 -3.60
N THR A 865 50.89 -28.14 -4.23
CA THR A 865 50.13 -27.97 -5.47
C THR A 865 48.77 -27.33 -5.21
N THR A 866 48.05 -27.75 -4.16
CA THR A 866 46.75 -27.17 -3.74
C THR A 866 46.88 -25.67 -3.48
N PHE A 867 47.79 -25.25 -2.60
CA PHE A 867 47.97 -23.84 -2.26
C PHE A 867 48.51 -22.99 -3.42
N ARG A 868 49.28 -23.58 -4.35
CA ARG A 868 49.71 -22.89 -5.57
C ARG A 868 48.53 -22.45 -6.44
N HIS A 869 47.41 -23.19 -6.48
CA HIS A 869 46.21 -22.76 -7.22
C HIS A 869 45.60 -21.48 -6.61
N LEU A 870 45.64 -21.34 -5.28
CA LEU A 870 45.17 -20.16 -4.56
C LEU A 870 46.14 -18.97 -4.69
N GLN A 871 47.46 -19.24 -4.66
CA GLN A 871 48.50 -18.22 -4.87
C GLN A 871 48.45 -17.64 -6.29
N VAL A 872 48.20 -18.46 -7.32
CA VAL A 872 48.01 -17.99 -8.70
C VAL A 872 46.75 -17.12 -8.79
N PHE A 873 45.62 -17.54 -8.23
CA PHE A 873 44.41 -16.71 -8.18
C PHE A 873 44.65 -15.36 -7.48
N ALA A 874 45.33 -15.37 -6.32
CA ALA A 874 45.67 -14.15 -5.61
C ALA A 874 46.54 -13.20 -6.44
N ASN A 875 47.59 -13.72 -7.09
CA ASN A 875 48.53 -12.92 -7.89
C ASN A 875 47.93 -12.39 -9.19
N ASP A 876 47.08 -13.17 -9.86
CA ASP A 876 46.49 -12.80 -11.15
C ASP A 876 45.34 -11.78 -11.01
N TYR A 877 44.58 -11.83 -9.90
CA TYR A 877 43.32 -11.09 -9.73
C TYR A 877 43.30 -10.04 -8.61
N SER A 878 44.20 -10.09 -7.61
CA SER A 878 44.24 -9.10 -6.52
C SER A 878 44.85 -7.78 -6.99
N GLY A 879 44.13 -6.67 -6.85
CA GLY A 879 44.58 -5.33 -7.25
C GLY A 879 44.56 -5.07 -8.76
N THR A 880 44.36 -6.10 -9.59
CA THR A 880 44.17 -6.00 -11.05
C THR A 880 42.70 -5.95 -11.44
N LEU A 881 41.86 -6.75 -10.77
CA LEU A 881 40.43 -6.90 -11.06
C LEU A 881 39.58 -6.87 -9.77
N LEU A 882 39.98 -7.55 -8.70
CA LEU A 882 39.34 -7.48 -7.39
C LEU A 882 40.07 -6.49 -6.46
N THR A 883 39.35 -5.87 -5.53
CA THR A 883 40.01 -5.21 -4.39
C THR A 883 40.69 -6.26 -3.50
N THR A 884 41.67 -5.86 -2.70
CA THR A 884 42.35 -6.76 -1.74
C THR A 884 41.34 -7.41 -0.78
N GLU A 885 40.34 -6.65 -0.33
CA GLU A 885 39.27 -7.10 0.55
C GLU A 885 38.33 -8.10 -0.14
N GLU A 886 37.83 -7.78 -1.35
CA GLU A 886 37.01 -8.71 -2.14
C GLU A 886 37.78 -10.01 -2.41
N CYS A 887 39.06 -9.93 -2.79
CA CYS A 887 39.92 -11.11 -3.02
C CYS A 887 40.12 -11.96 -1.75
N GLN A 888 40.33 -11.35 -0.59
CA GLN A 888 40.40 -12.06 0.69
C GLN A 888 39.05 -12.72 1.06
N GLU A 889 37.92 -12.12 0.71
CA GLU A 889 36.58 -12.70 0.91
C GLU A 889 36.37 -13.97 0.06
N PHE A 890 36.84 -13.97 -1.19
CA PHE A 890 36.85 -15.16 -2.05
C PHE A 890 37.76 -16.26 -1.48
N LEU A 891 39.00 -15.91 -1.10
CA LEU A 891 39.99 -16.86 -0.59
C LEU A 891 39.57 -17.48 0.75
N THR A 892 38.95 -16.71 1.64
CA THR A 892 38.46 -17.20 2.95
C THR A 892 37.43 -18.32 2.78
N THR A 893 36.38 -18.09 1.99
CA THR A 893 35.33 -19.10 1.73
C THR A 893 35.91 -20.37 1.07
N VAL A 894 36.91 -20.22 0.20
CA VAL A 894 37.59 -21.35 -0.44
C VAL A 894 38.45 -22.13 0.56
N LEU A 895 39.22 -21.44 1.43
CA LEU A 895 40.08 -22.04 2.44
C LEU A 895 39.30 -22.80 3.52
N GLU A 896 38.12 -22.31 3.92
CA GLU A 896 37.25 -22.97 4.89
C GLU A 896 36.81 -24.37 4.43
N GLU A 897 36.21 -24.47 3.24
CA GLU A 897 35.73 -25.76 2.70
C GLU A 897 36.87 -26.70 2.30
N ILE A 898 38.01 -26.19 1.77
CA ILE A 898 39.21 -27.00 1.51
C ILE A 898 39.77 -27.58 2.83
N THR A 899 39.86 -26.77 3.89
CA THR A 899 40.37 -27.23 5.20
C THR A 899 39.46 -28.28 5.83
N LYS A 900 38.15 -28.11 5.70
CA LYS A 900 37.12 -29.07 6.14
C LYS A 900 37.22 -30.39 5.36
N HIS A 901 37.30 -30.35 4.03
CA HIS A 901 37.46 -31.54 3.21
C HIS A 901 38.78 -32.28 3.49
N TYR A 902 39.88 -31.55 3.66
CA TYR A 902 41.17 -32.12 4.05
C TYR A 902 41.13 -32.77 5.44
N TYR A 903 40.43 -32.16 6.41
CA TYR A 903 40.20 -32.75 7.73
C TYR A 903 39.46 -34.08 7.64
N ASP A 904 38.37 -34.14 6.87
CA ASP A 904 37.55 -35.35 6.73
C ASP A 904 38.34 -36.50 6.07
N LEU A 905 39.11 -36.20 5.02
CA LEU A 905 40.01 -37.17 4.35
C LEU A 905 41.07 -37.73 5.31
N CYS A 906 41.74 -36.88 6.08
CA CYS A 906 42.74 -37.32 7.06
C CYS A 906 42.12 -38.13 8.20
N SER A 907 40.93 -37.74 8.68
CA SER A 907 40.20 -38.45 9.74
C SER A 907 39.74 -39.85 9.29
N GLU A 908 39.25 -40.00 8.06
CA GLU A 908 38.90 -41.30 7.50
C GLU A 908 40.12 -42.23 7.44
N ILE A 909 41.28 -41.72 6.99
CA ILE A 909 42.52 -42.49 6.91
C ILE A 909 43.01 -42.90 8.31
N LEU A 910 43.05 -41.98 9.28
CA LEU A 910 43.46 -42.30 10.66
C LEU A 910 42.48 -43.29 11.32
N SER A 911 41.18 -43.19 11.06
CA SER A 911 40.15 -44.16 11.50
C SER A 911 40.40 -45.55 10.88
N SER A 912 40.75 -45.61 9.59
CA SER A 912 41.11 -46.84 8.87
C SER A 912 42.40 -47.48 9.39
N VAL A 913 43.40 -46.66 9.75
CA VAL A 913 44.63 -47.10 10.41
C VAL A 913 44.34 -47.66 11.80
N LYS A 914 43.61 -46.93 12.66
CA LYS A 914 43.25 -47.37 14.02
C LYS A 914 42.46 -48.68 14.03
N LYS A 915 41.50 -48.85 13.11
CA LYS A 915 40.74 -50.11 12.95
C LYS A 915 41.65 -51.28 12.51
N MET A 916 42.68 -51.03 11.69
CA MET A 916 43.67 -52.04 11.32
C MET A 916 44.57 -52.41 12.50
N GLU A 917 45.08 -51.42 13.24
CA GLU A 917 45.88 -51.60 14.46
C GLU A 917 45.12 -52.42 15.51
N GLU A 918 43.85 -52.10 15.79
CA GLU A 918 42.99 -52.86 16.71
C GLU A 918 42.81 -54.31 16.26
N ASN A 919 42.58 -54.56 14.98
CA ASN A 919 42.45 -55.92 14.45
C ASN A 919 43.76 -56.71 14.55
N ILE A 920 44.91 -56.08 14.27
CA ILE A 920 46.24 -56.69 14.45
C ILE A 920 46.50 -56.97 15.93
N GLN A 921 46.12 -56.08 16.84
CA GLN A 921 46.22 -56.32 18.28
C GLN A 921 45.33 -57.48 18.74
N ARG A 922 44.07 -57.56 18.28
CA ARG A 922 43.16 -58.68 18.57
C ARG A 922 43.77 -60.01 18.09
N LEU A 923 44.34 -60.05 16.89
CA LEU A 923 45.04 -61.22 16.34
C LEU A 923 46.32 -61.59 17.12
N ARG A 924 47.06 -60.60 17.65
CA ARG A 924 48.20 -60.85 18.55
C ARG A 924 47.74 -61.45 19.87
N ARG A 925 46.76 -60.85 20.55
CA ARG A 925 46.18 -61.36 21.80
C ARG A 925 45.68 -62.79 21.65
N VAL A 926 44.97 -63.12 20.56
CA VAL A 926 44.53 -64.51 20.27
C VAL A 926 45.71 -65.47 20.08
N ARG A 927 46.79 -65.04 19.40
CA ARG A 927 48.02 -65.86 19.28
C ARG A 927 48.78 -66.02 20.60
N GLU A 928 48.74 -65.02 21.47
CA GLU A 928 49.33 -65.06 22.81
C GLU A 928 48.51 -65.98 23.74
N SER A 929 47.18 -65.89 23.73
CA SER A 929 46.29 -66.86 24.39
C SER A 929 46.50 -68.29 23.86
N SER A 930 46.80 -68.45 22.57
CA SER A 930 47.11 -69.76 21.98
C SER A 930 48.48 -70.29 22.44
N LYS A 931 49.49 -69.43 22.57
CA LYS A 931 50.82 -69.78 23.11
C LYS A 931 50.80 -70.08 24.61
N ALA A 932 49.88 -69.48 25.37
CA ALA A 932 49.72 -69.74 26.80
C ALA A 932 49.35 -71.21 27.13
N LEU A 933 48.92 -71.99 26.14
CA LEU A 933 48.65 -73.42 26.27
C LEU A 933 49.85 -74.34 25.97
N SER A 934 51.02 -73.78 25.62
CA SER A 934 52.18 -74.58 25.18
C SER A 934 53.51 -74.16 25.81
N THR A 935 53.86 -74.82 26.90
CA THR A 935 55.21 -74.93 27.53
C THR A 935 55.81 -73.69 28.21
N MET A 936 56.25 -73.88 29.46
CA MET A 936 57.28 -73.04 30.09
C MET A 936 58.66 -73.38 29.49
N SER A 937 59.47 -72.38 29.14
CA SER A 937 60.94 -72.38 29.35
C SER A 937 61.63 -71.09 28.89
N GLN A 938 62.71 -70.77 29.61
CA GLN A 938 63.82 -69.86 29.26
C GLN A 938 63.54 -68.37 29.02
N SER A 939 64.28 -67.55 29.77
CA SER A 939 64.52 -66.12 29.54
C SER A 939 65.85 -65.93 28.81
N MET A 940 65.98 -64.85 28.02
CA MET A 940 67.09 -63.87 28.07
C MET A 940 67.07 -62.85 26.91
N THR A 941 67.94 -61.84 27.03
CA THR A 941 68.33 -60.83 26.02
C THR A 941 67.24 -59.95 25.40
N ALA A 942 67.19 -58.69 25.84
CA ALA A 942 66.49 -57.60 25.15
C ALA A 942 67.51 -56.66 24.48
N SER A 943 67.60 -56.69 23.14
CA SER A 943 68.29 -55.65 22.35
C SER A 943 68.07 -55.81 20.84
N SER A 944 66.94 -55.32 20.31
CA SER A 944 66.77 -55.08 18.87
C SER A 944 65.84 -53.88 18.65
N SER A 945 66.22 -52.98 17.75
CA SER A 945 65.47 -51.75 17.45
C SER A 945 64.02 -52.05 17.04
N ALA A 946 63.09 -51.24 17.55
CA ALA A 946 61.69 -51.32 17.15
C ALA A 946 61.53 -50.87 15.69
N ALA A 947 61.39 -51.84 14.78
CA ALA A 947 61.16 -51.56 13.37
C ALA A 947 59.82 -50.80 13.20
N LEU A 948 59.88 -49.62 12.56
CA LEU A 948 58.72 -48.76 12.37
C LEU A 948 57.66 -49.48 11.52
N THR A 949 56.45 -49.64 12.03
CA THR A 949 55.33 -50.25 11.31
C THR A 949 54.89 -49.35 10.15
N ASP A 950 54.32 -49.94 9.09
CA ASP A 950 53.80 -49.16 7.96
C ASP A 950 52.67 -48.21 8.38
N ASP A 951 51.86 -48.59 9.37
CA ASP A 951 50.83 -47.73 9.96
C ASP A 951 51.45 -46.53 10.73
N ASN A 952 52.61 -46.70 11.41
CA ASN A 952 53.36 -45.57 11.98
C ASN A 952 53.94 -44.66 10.89
N LYS A 953 54.39 -45.20 9.74
CA LYS A 953 54.84 -44.38 8.59
C LYS A 953 53.69 -43.53 8.03
N ILE A 954 52.47 -44.09 7.95
CA ILE A 954 51.27 -43.35 7.52
C ILE A 954 50.97 -42.20 8.49
N ARG A 955 50.97 -42.48 9.80
CA ARG A 955 50.80 -41.45 10.85
C ARG A 955 51.82 -40.32 10.70
N MET A 956 53.10 -40.65 10.50
CA MET A 956 54.16 -39.64 10.27
C MET A 956 53.98 -38.83 8.98
N GLN A 957 53.51 -39.43 7.87
CA GLN A 957 53.23 -38.65 6.65
C GLN A 957 52.09 -37.67 6.89
N ILE A 958 50.99 -38.12 7.51
CA ILE A 958 49.85 -37.24 7.85
C ILE A 958 50.27 -36.14 8.82
N GLN A 959 51.17 -36.41 9.77
CA GLN A 959 51.70 -35.39 10.69
C GLN A 959 52.54 -34.33 9.97
N ASN A 960 53.43 -34.73 9.05
CA ASN A 960 54.18 -33.80 8.19
C ASN A 960 53.24 -32.97 7.31
N ASP A 961 52.21 -33.62 6.76
CA ASP A 961 51.25 -33.04 5.83
C ASP A 961 50.33 -32.02 6.54
N VAL A 962 49.76 -32.36 7.70
CA VAL A 962 48.98 -31.42 8.54
C VAL A 962 49.84 -30.23 8.98
N SER A 963 51.10 -30.45 9.35
CA SER A 963 52.02 -29.37 9.74
C SER A 963 52.34 -28.42 8.57
N ALA A 964 52.53 -28.96 7.37
CA ALA A 964 52.73 -28.14 6.17
C ALA A 964 51.44 -27.41 5.74
N PHE A 965 50.28 -28.05 5.84
CA PHE A 965 48.99 -27.44 5.51
C PHE A 965 48.69 -26.23 6.40
N SER A 966 48.87 -26.34 7.72
CA SER A 966 48.73 -25.19 8.63
C SER A 966 49.75 -24.08 8.31
N SER A 967 51.01 -24.43 8.04
CA SER A 967 52.04 -23.44 7.69
C SER A 967 51.81 -22.73 6.34
N GLU A 968 50.99 -23.27 5.44
CA GLU A 968 50.51 -22.55 4.25
C GLU A 968 49.25 -21.71 4.57
N LEU A 969 48.31 -22.20 5.40
CA LEU A 969 47.16 -21.40 5.86
C LEU A 969 47.58 -20.07 6.51
N ASP A 970 48.57 -20.12 7.41
CA ASP A 970 49.05 -18.95 8.17
C ASP A 970 49.48 -17.77 7.27
N LYS A 971 49.93 -18.07 6.04
CA LYS A 971 50.38 -17.08 5.03
C LYS A 971 49.24 -16.30 4.38
N PHE A 972 48.00 -16.80 4.46
CA PHE A 972 46.81 -16.10 3.95
C PHE A 972 46.14 -15.23 5.03
N HIS A 973 46.61 -15.30 6.29
CA HIS A 973 46.12 -14.50 7.42
C HIS A 973 44.62 -14.65 7.72
N VAL A 974 44.06 -15.86 7.56
CA VAL A 974 42.64 -16.17 7.81
C VAL A 974 42.47 -16.99 9.10
N GLU A 975 41.67 -16.50 10.06
CA GLU A 975 41.23 -17.28 11.23
C GLU A 975 40.14 -18.30 10.85
N VAL A 976 40.53 -19.35 10.11
CA VAL A 976 39.63 -20.45 9.73
C VAL A 976 39.21 -21.22 10.98
N GLU A 977 37.91 -21.37 11.29
CA GLU A 977 37.45 -22.17 12.45
C GLU A 977 37.96 -23.62 12.44
N ALA A 978 38.10 -24.20 11.24
CA ALA A 978 38.63 -25.54 11.04
C ALA A 978 40.13 -25.70 11.39
N SER A 979 40.88 -24.61 11.59
CA SER A 979 42.26 -24.66 12.14
C SER A 979 42.30 -25.37 13.51
N LYS A 980 41.29 -25.13 14.35
CA LYS A 980 41.10 -25.81 15.65
C LYS A 980 40.93 -27.32 15.48
N LYS A 981 40.38 -27.78 14.35
CA LYS A 981 40.23 -29.21 14.02
C LYS A 981 41.52 -29.81 13.45
N LEU A 982 42.33 -29.05 12.72
CA LEU A 982 43.67 -29.48 12.29
C LEU A 982 44.60 -29.73 13.48
N ALA A 983 44.49 -28.94 14.55
CA ALA A 983 45.22 -29.19 15.79
C ALA A 983 44.88 -30.58 16.38
N VAL A 984 43.60 -30.96 16.40
CA VAL A 984 43.15 -32.29 16.85
C VAL A 984 43.75 -33.40 15.97
N LEU A 985 43.81 -33.24 14.64
CA LEU A 985 44.47 -34.22 13.76
C LEU A 985 45.99 -34.34 14.01
N ASN A 986 46.67 -33.25 14.39
CA ASN A 986 48.08 -33.30 14.76
C ASN A 986 48.27 -34.11 16.06
N ASP A 987 47.35 -34.00 17.02
CA ASP A 987 47.34 -34.82 18.24
C ASP A 987 46.89 -36.28 18.02
N GLU A 988 45.96 -36.56 17.10
CA GLU A 988 45.56 -37.93 16.74
C GLU A 988 46.59 -38.68 15.88
N SER A 989 47.43 -37.96 15.13
CA SER A 989 48.53 -38.52 14.33
C SER A 989 49.82 -38.70 15.12
N ARG A 990 50.01 -38.00 16.25
CA ARG A 990 51.12 -38.24 17.19
C ARG A 990 51.10 -39.69 17.69
N LEU A 991 52.30 -40.28 17.77
CA LEU A 991 52.50 -41.59 18.39
C LEU A 991 52.27 -41.47 19.91
N GLN A 992 51.32 -42.25 20.44
CA GLN A 992 51.37 -42.61 21.86
C GLN A 992 52.54 -43.58 22.06
N ILE A 993 53.56 -43.10 22.78
CA ILE A 993 54.79 -43.83 23.14
C ILE A 993 54.56 -44.58 24.45
#